data_AF-A0A522RZP2-F1
#
_entry.id   AF-A0A522RZP2-F1
#
_cell.length_a   1.000
_cell.length_b   1.000
_cell.length_c   1.000
_cell.angle_alpha   90.00
_cell.angle_beta   90.00
_cell.angle_gamma   90.00
#
_symmetry.space_group_name_H-M   'P 1'
#
loop_
_entity.id
_entity.type
_entity.pdbx_description
1 polymer ?
#
loop_
_entity_poly.entity_id
_entity_poly.type
_entity_poly.pdbx_seq_one_letter_code
_entity_poly.pdbx_strand_id
1 'polypeptide(L)'
;MTDILHLPGRTRLQREGGNGDGATVGFARPPALLAIDSPTTRDVDDAIAVAPAVDGGWDVTALIANPAVFVPIGSAEDAFARKQAATVYQQQHTIQSMLPRQIAEKQAALKAGDKRPALAIELRITTSFDATVRSLSITDAAVIDAHVPYTTVAARARDENDPLHLTLREMIGVSQALLSSRRQHGALAYFDLNRLLFLDEEGRMKRAKNPDDAIGQILVQEFMILANAAVASWAVEHDLPILFRNHHAKTAAPPATDVANTIQGWLSGSSLNETAAREQLNMILGTADYGASVEGHYALNLPAYTHATSPIRRYPDLVNLRQLYAALRGSTPPYSKDELAVIAGEVSETLAKRKQERREGFKETIVRRATHAFANQRFEVLADHELGQALKLASAEGMYPDALVSTVVDRIQQGTLSDAVFDKLLEAPSGSIPRPITEAWAGLLTQSPQRARRLLNYGMQTGFLAEYKSDPVRQSQDVGPFVDRATITRLADGVVLMATGTSSKKQDAVNMAAARLVMAHLGVKPPLPAGTSAMDAGGATSGANFKGRLQERCQKHRWASPRYETRMEGPTNLAVFHSTVTIVIGQQEFKASSAGAAKTRIGAEQAAAEALLVTLPVGLPSQPTWSDASENPIGALQERCQQAGLPLPVYTVRVRDDGAFTCVVKAQILPGEEFTASAASKAEAKRSAARLAMDRAVAAGAPA
;
A
#
# COMPACT_ATOMS: atom_id res chain seq x y z
N MET A 1 -13.26 -16.84 7.09
CA MET A 1 -11.95 -16.14 7.26
C MET A 1 -12.09 -14.73 7.80
N THR A 2 -13.29 -14.14 7.73
CA THR A 2 -13.71 -12.94 8.48
C THR A 2 -13.79 -13.15 10.00
N ASP A 3 -13.76 -14.41 10.48
CA ASP A 3 -13.98 -14.73 11.91
C ASP A 3 -12.78 -14.51 12.83
N ILE A 4 -11.55 -14.38 12.29
CA ILE A 4 -10.41 -13.90 13.09
C ILE A 4 -10.43 -12.36 13.20
N LEU A 5 -11.21 -11.69 12.33
CA LEU A 5 -11.30 -10.23 12.22
C LEU A 5 -12.48 -9.63 13.02
N HIS A 6 -13.21 -10.45 13.76
CA HIS A 6 -14.20 -9.99 14.74
C HIS A 6 -13.66 -10.28 16.14
N LEU A 7 -13.29 -9.23 16.87
CA LEU A 7 -13.27 -9.28 18.32
C LEU A 7 -14.70 -9.63 18.76
N PRO A 8 -14.98 -10.82 19.32
CA PRO A 8 -16.31 -11.06 19.86
C PRO A 8 -16.54 -10.07 21.00
N GLY A 9 -17.71 -9.45 21.00
CA GLY A 9 -18.16 -8.56 22.05
C GLY A 9 -17.95 -9.23 23.41
N ARG A 10 -17.31 -8.49 24.33
CA ARG A 10 -17.05 -8.82 25.74
C ARG A 10 -17.89 -9.99 26.25
N THR A 11 -17.33 -11.20 26.20
CA THR A 11 -17.84 -12.28 27.04
C THR A 11 -17.45 -11.92 28.45
N ARG A 12 -18.38 -11.27 29.16
CA ARG A 12 -18.32 -11.12 30.62
C ARG A 12 -18.23 -12.55 31.14
N LEU A 13 -17.04 -12.97 31.58
CA LEU A 13 -16.86 -14.22 32.31
C LEU A 13 -17.89 -14.21 33.44
N GLN A 14 -18.90 -15.06 33.33
CA GLN A 14 -19.95 -15.17 34.33
C GLN A 14 -19.31 -15.65 35.62
N ARG A 15 -19.47 -14.86 36.68
CA ARG A 15 -19.22 -15.30 38.05
C ARG A 15 -20.24 -16.38 38.37
N GLU A 16 -19.82 -17.63 38.42
CA GLU A 16 -20.58 -18.62 39.19
C GLU A 16 -20.49 -18.22 40.66
N GLY A 17 -21.65 -17.94 41.24
CA GLY A 17 -21.78 -17.47 42.61
C GLY A 17 -21.49 -18.59 43.60
N GLY A 18 -20.46 -18.42 44.41
CA GLY A 18 -20.27 -19.08 45.68
C GLY A 18 -20.02 -18.02 46.75
N ASN A 19 -20.91 -17.94 47.75
CA ASN A 19 -20.73 -17.12 48.94
C ASN A 19 -19.46 -17.53 49.69
N GLY A 20 -18.64 -16.56 50.11
CA GLY A 20 -17.64 -16.75 51.16
C GLY A 20 -16.28 -16.10 50.87
N ASP A 21 -16.00 -15.02 51.58
CA ASP A 21 -14.71 -14.39 51.88
C ASP A 21 -13.86 -13.79 50.75
N GLY A 22 -13.33 -12.60 51.04
CA GLY A 22 -12.56 -11.76 50.14
C GLY A 22 -11.29 -12.45 49.64
N ALA A 23 -11.34 -12.95 48.40
CA ALA A 23 -10.18 -13.37 47.63
C ALA A 23 -10.04 -12.47 46.41
N THR A 24 -8.91 -11.76 46.34
CA THR A 24 -8.36 -11.19 45.10
C THR A 24 -8.37 -12.27 44.02
N VAL A 25 -9.13 -12.05 42.94
CA VAL A 25 -9.14 -12.94 41.77
C VAL A 25 -7.80 -12.76 41.06
N GLY A 26 -6.79 -13.52 41.50
CA GLY A 26 -5.49 -13.59 40.85
C GLY A 26 -5.56 -14.43 39.58
N PHE A 27 -4.89 -13.99 38.52
CA PHE A 27 -4.58 -14.85 37.38
C PHE A 27 -3.83 -16.09 37.90
N ALA A 28 -4.37 -17.29 37.64
CA ALA A 28 -3.86 -18.54 38.22
C ALA A 28 -2.46 -18.96 37.71
N ARG A 29 -1.89 -18.24 36.73
CA ARG A 29 -0.49 -18.36 36.28
C ARG A 29 -0.05 -17.02 35.66
N PRO A 30 1.22 -16.59 35.82
CA PRO A 30 1.75 -15.46 35.08
C PRO A 30 1.58 -15.65 33.56
N PRO A 31 1.40 -14.57 32.79
CA PRO A 31 1.25 -14.66 31.33
C PRO A 31 2.48 -15.32 30.71
N ALA A 32 2.27 -16.19 29.72
CA ALA A 32 3.35 -16.91 29.07
C ALA A 32 4.26 -15.96 28.28
N LEU A 33 5.57 -16.07 28.49
CA LEU A 33 6.59 -15.36 27.74
C LEU A 33 6.98 -16.16 26.49
N LEU A 34 6.69 -15.60 25.33
CA LEU A 34 6.86 -16.28 24.05
C LEU A 34 7.91 -15.58 23.19
N ALA A 35 8.95 -16.30 22.77
CA ALA A 35 9.78 -15.88 21.65
C ALA A 35 9.06 -16.24 20.35
N ILE A 36 8.92 -15.28 19.43
CA ILE A 36 8.19 -15.49 18.18
C ILE A 36 9.08 -15.07 17.00
N ASP A 37 9.55 -16.04 16.23
CA ASP A 37 10.61 -15.86 15.25
C ASP A 37 10.43 -16.71 13.99
N SER A 38 11.37 -16.61 13.05
CA SER A 38 11.49 -17.57 11.96
C SER A 38 11.86 -18.96 12.48
N PRO A 39 11.36 -20.07 11.89
CA PRO A 39 11.76 -21.42 12.26
C PRO A 39 13.29 -21.67 12.22
N THR A 40 14.02 -20.88 11.44
CA THR A 40 15.47 -20.98 11.29
C THR A 40 16.27 -20.11 12.25
N THR A 41 15.62 -19.23 13.03
CA THR A 41 16.27 -18.33 13.99
C THR A 41 16.93 -19.14 15.11
N ARG A 42 18.17 -18.79 15.44
CA ARG A 42 18.97 -19.43 16.51
C ARG A 42 19.47 -18.43 17.55
N ASP A 43 19.55 -17.18 17.15
CA ASP A 43 19.99 -15.98 17.85
C ASP A 43 18.76 -15.18 18.34
N VAL A 44 17.92 -15.81 19.17
CA VAL A 44 16.68 -15.22 19.69
C VAL A 44 16.99 -14.06 20.64
N ASP A 45 16.64 -12.85 20.22
CA ASP A 45 16.86 -11.60 20.95
C ASP A 45 15.73 -11.30 21.94
N ASP A 46 14.48 -11.57 21.57
CA ASP A 46 13.31 -11.06 22.29
C ASP A 46 12.26 -12.13 22.61
N ALA A 47 11.48 -11.86 23.66
CA ALA A 47 10.28 -12.61 24.01
C ALA A 47 9.23 -11.67 24.60
N ILE A 48 7.96 -11.95 24.34
CA ILE A 48 6.85 -11.07 24.69
C ILE A 48 5.83 -11.84 25.53
N ALA A 49 5.36 -11.22 26.61
CA ALA A 49 4.16 -11.62 27.33
C ALA A 49 3.13 -10.48 27.29
N VAL A 50 1.85 -10.84 27.18
CA VAL A 50 0.73 -9.91 27.16
C VAL A 50 -0.35 -10.42 28.11
N ALA A 51 -0.82 -9.55 28.99
CA ALA A 51 -1.92 -9.83 29.90
C ALA A 51 -2.94 -8.68 29.90
N PRO A 52 -4.25 -8.95 30.01
CA PRO A 52 -5.21 -7.92 30.34
C PRO A 52 -4.90 -7.34 31.73
N ALA A 53 -4.93 -6.01 31.85
CA ALA A 53 -4.73 -5.38 33.15
C ALA A 53 -6.03 -5.30 33.95
N VAL A 54 -5.92 -5.26 35.27
CA VAL A 54 -7.05 -5.28 36.22
C VAL A 54 -7.98 -4.07 36.03
N ASP A 55 -7.42 -2.92 35.72
CA ASP A 55 -8.09 -1.64 35.47
C ASP A 55 -8.42 -1.39 33.98
N GLY A 56 -8.27 -2.42 33.13
CA GLY A 56 -8.55 -2.38 31.70
C GLY A 56 -7.33 -2.08 30.83
N GLY A 57 -7.38 -2.35 29.54
CA GLY A 57 -6.17 -2.30 28.69
C GLY A 57 -5.25 -3.51 28.97
N TRP A 58 -3.93 -3.35 28.78
CA TRP A 58 -2.98 -4.45 28.84
C TRP A 58 -1.71 -4.11 29.61
N ASP A 59 -1.11 -5.11 30.23
CA ASP A 59 0.29 -5.13 30.66
C ASP A 59 1.08 -5.96 29.65
N VAL A 60 2.20 -5.41 29.19
CA VAL A 60 3.10 -6.07 28.22
C VAL A 60 4.49 -6.13 28.82
N THR A 61 5.13 -7.30 28.71
CA THR A 61 6.53 -7.48 29.07
C THR A 61 7.29 -7.87 27.82
N ALA A 62 8.24 -7.03 27.40
CA ALA A 62 9.23 -7.38 26.38
C ALA A 62 10.55 -7.70 27.09
N LEU A 63 10.98 -8.95 26.97
CA LEU A 63 12.24 -9.45 27.52
C LEU A 63 13.28 -9.48 26.41
N ILE A 64 14.40 -8.78 26.62
CA ILE A 64 15.47 -8.65 25.63
C ILE A 64 16.74 -9.32 26.16
N ALA A 65 17.32 -10.22 25.37
CA ALA A 65 18.58 -10.90 25.67
C ALA A 65 19.69 -9.92 26.02
N ASN A 66 20.57 -10.30 26.95
CA ASN A 66 21.73 -9.50 27.32
C ASN A 66 23.07 -10.11 26.89
N PRO A 67 23.49 -9.92 25.63
CA PRO A 67 24.82 -10.35 25.18
C PRO A 67 25.95 -9.52 25.79
N ALA A 68 25.71 -8.35 26.39
CA ALA A 68 26.76 -7.50 26.96
C ALA A 68 27.51 -8.18 28.12
N VAL A 69 26.89 -9.14 28.82
CA VAL A 69 27.56 -9.97 29.84
C VAL A 69 28.71 -10.78 29.26
N PHE A 70 28.58 -11.21 28.00
CA PHE A 70 29.56 -12.04 27.30
C PHE A 70 30.48 -11.23 26.38
N VAL A 71 30.18 -9.94 26.19
CA VAL A 71 30.88 -9.03 25.28
C VAL A 71 31.25 -7.74 26.03
N PRO A 72 32.26 -7.78 26.92
CA PRO A 72 32.72 -6.60 27.65
C PRO A 72 33.21 -5.50 26.70
N ILE A 73 33.07 -4.24 27.10
CA ILE A 73 33.54 -3.10 26.31
C ILE A 73 35.07 -3.21 26.11
N GLY A 74 35.52 -3.07 24.87
CA GLY A 74 36.93 -3.17 24.50
C GLY A 74 37.48 -4.60 24.35
N SER A 75 36.65 -5.63 24.54
CA SER A 75 37.06 -7.01 24.25
C SER A 75 37.26 -7.25 22.74
N ALA A 76 37.88 -8.38 22.38
CA ALA A 76 38.03 -8.77 20.99
C ALA A 76 36.67 -8.96 20.29
N GLU A 77 35.70 -9.51 21.02
CA GLU A 77 34.33 -9.70 20.57
C GLU A 77 33.60 -8.36 20.37
N ASP A 78 33.82 -7.37 21.24
CA ASP A 78 33.25 -6.02 21.09
C ASP A 78 33.86 -5.29 19.88
N ALA A 79 35.18 -5.33 19.72
CA ALA A 79 35.86 -4.75 18.57
C ALA A 79 35.39 -5.42 17.26
N PHE A 80 35.20 -6.74 17.28
CA PHE A 80 34.61 -7.46 16.15
C PHE A 80 33.17 -7.01 15.89
N ALA A 81 32.30 -6.99 16.91
CA ALA A 81 30.90 -6.59 16.80
C ALA A 81 30.75 -5.17 16.24
N ARG A 82 31.57 -4.23 16.72
CA ARG A 82 31.65 -2.84 16.25
C ARG A 82 32.00 -2.77 14.77
N LYS A 83 33.05 -3.49 14.35
CA LYS A 83 33.44 -3.61 12.94
C LYS A 83 32.36 -4.28 12.07
N GLN A 84 31.58 -5.20 12.65
CA GLN A 84 30.48 -5.84 11.95
C GLN A 84 29.24 -4.93 11.85
N ALA A 85 28.98 -4.08 12.84
CA ALA A 85 27.79 -3.22 13.00
C ALA A 85 26.43 -3.96 13.09
N ALA A 86 26.21 -5.00 12.29
CA ALA A 86 25.01 -5.84 12.31
C ALA A 86 25.25 -7.23 11.70
N THR A 87 24.37 -8.18 12.02
CA THR A 87 24.30 -9.50 11.38
C THR A 87 23.70 -9.38 9.97
N VAL A 88 24.24 -10.16 9.02
CA VAL A 88 23.76 -10.23 7.64
C VAL A 88 23.01 -11.54 7.41
N TYR A 89 21.74 -11.43 7.07
CA TYR A 89 20.88 -12.55 6.68
C TYR A 89 20.66 -12.59 5.16
N GLN A 90 20.67 -13.79 4.59
CA GLN A 90 20.27 -14.07 3.21
C GLN A 90 19.30 -15.25 3.22
N GLN A 91 18.10 -15.06 2.64
CA GLN A 91 17.06 -16.10 2.58
C GLN A 91 16.80 -16.81 3.93
N GLN A 92 16.78 -16.05 5.04
CA GLN A 92 16.58 -16.57 6.41
C GLN A 92 17.73 -17.42 6.97
N HIS A 93 18.91 -17.35 6.34
CA HIS A 93 20.15 -17.93 6.86
C HIS A 93 21.14 -16.82 7.23
N THR A 94 21.81 -17.01 8.37
CA THR A 94 22.90 -16.13 8.81
C THR A 94 24.14 -16.38 7.95
N ILE A 95 24.47 -15.39 7.11
CA ILE A 95 25.68 -15.43 6.28
C ILE A 95 26.88 -14.90 7.07
N GLN A 96 26.67 -13.85 7.85
CA GLN A 96 27.70 -13.23 8.66
C GLN A 96 27.10 -12.74 9.97
N SER A 97 27.53 -13.33 11.08
CA SER A 97 27.05 -12.97 12.42
C SER A 97 27.83 -11.77 12.98
N MET A 98 27.13 -10.85 13.65
CA MET A 98 27.77 -9.75 14.37
C MET A 98 28.60 -10.23 15.55
N LEU A 99 28.08 -11.21 16.28
CA LEU A 99 28.76 -11.86 17.41
C LEU A 99 29.20 -13.27 17.04
N PRO A 100 30.25 -13.82 17.69
CA PRO A 100 30.60 -15.24 17.57
C PRO A 100 29.37 -16.13 17.81
N ARG A 101 29.20 -17.19 17.01
CA ARG A 101 28.02 -18.09 17.12
C ARG A 101 27.84 -18.69 18.50
N GLN A 102 28.94 -18.95 19.22
CA GLN A 102 28.89 -19.43 20.60
C GLN A 102 28.21 -18.42 21.54
N ILE A 103 28.46 -17.14 21.36
CA ILE A 103 27.80 -16.08 22.13
C ILE A 103 26.35 -15.93 21.63
N ALA A 104 26.18 -15.69 20.32
CA ALA A 104 24.88 -15.38 19.73
C ALA A 104 23.84 -16.50 19.93
N GLU A 105 24.17 -17.74 19.58
CA GLU A 105 23.21 -18.84 19.50
C GLU A 105 23.19 -19.73 20.75
N LYS A 106 24.25 -19.69 21.59
CA LYS A 106 24.37 -20.56 22.77
C LYS A 106 24.18 -19.81 24.08
N GLN A 107 24.99 -18.78 24.32
CA GLN A 107 25.07 -18.10 25.61
C GLN A 107 24.02 -16.99 25.78
N ALA A 108 23.86 -16.12 24.77
CA ALA A 108 22.99 -14.96 24.86
C ALA A 108 21.53 -15.26 24.47
N ALA A 109 21.31 -16.05 23.40
CA ALA A 109 19.96 -16.33 22.90
C ALA A 109 19.01 -16.85 24.00
N LEU A 110 17.80 -16.27 24.01
CA LEU A 110 16.71 -16.72 24.86
C LEU A 110 16.23 -18.10 24.40
N LYS A 111 16.15 -19.06 25.32
CA LYS A 111 15.72 -20.43 25.02
C LYS A 111 14.70 -20.89 26.05
N ALA A 112 13.68 -21.60 25.57
CA ALA A 112 12.64 -22.13 26.43
C ALA A 112 13.22 -23.01 27.53
N GLY A 113 12.86 -22.69 28.78
CA GLY A 113 13.33 -23.40 29.98
C GLY A 113 14.73 -23.04 30.49
N ASP A 114 15.56 -22.35 29.69
CA ASP A 114 16.91 -21.94 30.09
C ASP A 114 16.88 -20.59 30.81
N LYS A 115 17.71 -20.44 31.85
CA LYS A 115 17.95 -19.14 32.51
C LYS A 115 18.92 -18.30 31.69
N ARG A 116 18.56 -17.05 31.42
CA ARG A 116 19.37 -16.09 30.66
C ARG A 116 19.36 -14.69 31.27
N PRO A 117 20.48 -13.94 31.18
CA PRO A 117 20.48 -12.54 31.53
C PRO A 117 19.69 -11.75 30.48
N ALA A 118 18.86 -10.82 30.94
CA ALA A 118 17.96 -10.06 30.07
C ALA A 118 17.56 -8.71 30.68
N LEU A 119 17.19 -7.77 29.81
CA LEU A 119 16.44 -6.57 30.15
C LEU A 119 14.94 -6.89 30.06
N ALA A 120 14.18 -6.59 31.10
CA ALA A 120 12.72 -6.61 31.07
C ALA A 120 12.21 -5.17 30.89
N ILE A 121 11.42 -4.97 29.84
CA ILE A 121 10.70 -3.73 29.53
C ILE A 121 9.22 -3.98 29.83
N GLU A 122 8.73 -3.42 30.94
CA GLU A 122 7.34 -3.55 31.34
C GLU A 122 6.55 -2.31 30.94
N LEU A 123 5.52 -2.52 30.13
CA LEU A 123 4.71 -1.47 29.52
C LEU A 123 3.27 -1.59 29.96
N ARG A 124 2.64 -0.44 30.19
CA ARG A 124 1.19 -0.33 30.36
C ARG A 124 0.60 0.18 29.06
N ILE A 125 -0.38 -0.54 28.51
CA ILE A 125 -1.18 -0.10 27.37
C ILE A 125 -2.58 0.25 27.86
N THR A 126 -3.03 1.47 27.62
CA THR A 126 -4.38 1.92 27.97
C THR A 126 -5.42 1.32 27.00
N THR A 127 -6.71 1.50 27.31
CA THR A 127 -7.80 1.11 26.39
C THR A 127 -7.85 1.96 25.10
N SER A 128 -7.21 3.13 25.11
CA SER A 128 -6.97 3.97 23.91
C SER A 128 -5.72 3.56 23.13
N PHE A 129 -5.00 2.52 23.58
CA PHE A 129 -3.73 2.05 22.99
C PHE A 129 -2.58 3.06 23.07
N ASP A 130 -2.61 3.93 24.07
CA ASP A 130 -1.43 4.69 24.49
C ASP A 130 -0.56 3.80 25.36
N ALA A 131 0.76 3.88 25.22
CA ALA A 131 1.69 3.06 25.98
C ALA A 131 2.63 3.90 26.83
N THR A 132 2.85 3.45 28.07
CA THR A 132 3.81 4.05 29.00
C THR A 132 4.70 2.98 29.62
N VAL A 133 5.94 3.35 29.94
CA VAL A 133 6.84 2.47 30.68
C VAL A 133 6.38 2.39 32.14
N ARG A 134 6.11 1.18 32.64
CA ARG A 134 5.88 0.95 34.06
C ARG A 134 7.20 0.74 34.78
N SER A 135 8.07 -0.07 34.20
CA SER A 135 9.39 -0.34 34.76
C SER A 135 10.35 -0.81 33.67
N LEU A 136 11.64 -0.54 33.90
CA LEU A 136 12.74 -1.19 33.22
C LEU A 136 13.55 -1.91 34.31
N SER A 137 13.83 -3.19 34.13
CA SER A 137 14.58 -3.96 35.13
C SER A 137 15.54 -4.96 34.49
N ILE A 138 16.59 -5.29 35.24
CA ILE A 138 17.60 -6.26 34.84
C ILE A 138 17.33 -7.56 35.57
N THR A 139 17.43 -8.67 34.86
CA THR A 139 17.38 -10.01 35.46
C THR A 139 18.53 -10.86 34.93
N ASP A 140 19.19 -11.61 35.80
CA ASP A 140 20.27 -12.52 35.41
C ASP A 140 19.74 -13.94 35.08
N ALA A 141 18.45 -14.19 35.28
CA ALA A 141 17.85 -15.51 35.24
C ALA A 141 16.44 -15.53 34.64
N ALA A 142 16.22 -14.76 33.57
CA ALA A 142 14.98 -14.80 32.81
C ALA A 142 14.78 -16.16 32.15
N VAL A 143 13.52 -16.61 32.10
CA VAL A 143 13.11 -17.86 31.45
C VAL A 143 11.93 -17.55 30.55
N ILE A 144 11.96 -18.05 29.33
CA ILE A 144 10.82 -17.97 28.41
C ILE A 144 10.10 -19.32 28.38
N ASP A 145 8.79 -19.31 28.13
CA ASP A 145 7.96 -20.52 28.16
C ASP A 145 8.07 -21.33 26.86
N ALA A 146 8.05 -20.65 25.72
CA ALA A 146 8.09 -21.32 24.41
C ALA A 146 8.69 -20.46 23.31
N HIS A 147 9.16 -21.14 22.27
CA HIS A 147 9.54 -20.55 21.00
C HIS A 147 8.48 -20.93 19.95
N VAL A 148 7.85 -19.93 19.33
CA VAL A 148 6.72 -20.10 18.42
C VAL A 148 7.09 -19.55 17.04
N PRO A 149 7.14 -20.37 15.98
CA PRO A 149 7.43 -19.84 14.65
C PRO A 149 6.31 -18.95 14.12
N TYR A 150 6.65 -17.85 13.43
CA TYR A 150 5.67 -16.94 12.78
C TYR A 150 4.61 -17.70 11.99
N THR A 151 5.04 -18.70 11.22
CA THR A 151 4.20 -19.52 10.34
C THR A 151 3.17 -20.37 11.08
N THR A 152 3.22 -20.45 12.41
CA THR A 152 2.28 -21.25 13.22
C THR A 152 1.37 -20.40 14.10
N VAL A 153 1.66 -19.11 14.27
CA VAL A 153 0.96 -18.22 15.21
C VAL A 153 -0.55 -18.22 14.98
N ALA A 154 -1.00 -17.97 13.74
CA ALA A 154 -2.42 -17.87 13.43
C ALA A 154 -3.15 -19.23 13.42
N ALA A 155 -2.46 -20.33 13.11
CA ALA A 155 -3.01 -21.67 13.22
C ALA A 155 -3.24 -22.05 14.69
N ARG A 156 -2.24 -21.83 15.54
CA ARG A 156 -2.31 -22.13 16.99
C ARG A 156 -3.31 -21.24 17.72
N ALA A 157 -3.44 -19.97 17.32
CA ALA A 157 -4.47 -19.07 17.83
C ALA A 157 -5.91 -19.46 17.42
N ARG A 158 -6.09 -20.40 16.48
CA ARG A 158 -7.41 -20.92 16.07
C ARG A 158 -7.73 -22.30 16.66
N ASP A 159 -6.71 -23.05 17.04
CA ASP A 159 -6.90 -24.38 17.64
C ASP A 159 -7.26 -24.23 19.12
N GLU A 160 -8.53 -24.44 19.47
CA GLU A 160 -9.02 -24.35 20.85
C GLU A 160 -8.36 -25.36 21.80
N ASN A 161 -7.70 -26.40 21.27
CA ASN A 161 -6.97 -27.39 22.05
C ASN A 161 -5.50 -27.02 22.28
N ASP A 162 -4.97 -26.00 21.59
CA ASP A 162 -3.59 -25.56 21.80
C ASP A 162 -3.46 -24.82 23.15
N PRO A 163 -2.50 -25.18 24.02
CA PRO A 163 -2.32 -24.49 25.31
C PRO A 163 -2.05 -22.98 25.19
N LEU A 164 -1.54 -22.52 24.04
CA LEU A 164 -1.28 -21.10 23.76
C LEU A 164 -2.42 -20.41 23.00
N HIS A 165 -3.55 -21.09 22.75
CA HIS A 165 -4.68 -20.56 21.98
C HIS A 165 -5.09 -19.15 22.41
N LEU A 166 -5.43 -18.99 23.69
CA LEU A 166 -5.91 -17.73 24.24
C LEU A 166 -4.81 -16.67 24.26
N THR A 167 -3.57 -17.05 24.60
CA THR A 167 -2.43 -16.13 24.64
C THR A 167 -2.13 -15.57 23.25
N LEU A 168 -2.00 -16.43 22.23
CA LEU A 168 -1.70 -15.99 20.87
C LEU A 168 -2.85 -15.19 20.28
N ARG A 169 -4.10 -15.57 20.55
CA ARG A 169 -5.28 -14.81 20.13
C ARG A 169 -5.28 -13.39 20.72
N GLU A 170 -4.95 -13.24 22.00
CA GLU A 170 -4.84 -11.94 22.66
C GLU A 170 -3.70 -11.11 22.05
N MET A 171 -2.51 -11.68 21.87
CA MET A 171 -1.36 -10.99 21.25
C MET A 171 -1.66 -10.53 19.81
N ILE A 172 -2.37 -11.34 19.02
CA ILE A 172 -2.84 -10.96 17.67
C ILE A 172 -3.80 -9.77 17.77
N GLY A 173 -4.79 -9.82 18.68
CA GLY A 173 -5.76 -8.73 18.85
C GLY A 173 -5.10 -7.41 19.26
N VAL A 174 -4.21 -7.45 20.25
CA VAL A 174 -3.48 -6.27 20.74
C VAL A 174 -2.56 -5.70 19.65
N SER A 175 -1.81 -6.53 18.94
CA SER A 175 -0.95 -6.04 17.84
C SER A 175 -1.76 -5.39 16.72
N GLN A 176 -2.88 -5.98 16.28
CA GLN A 176 -3.73 -5.35 15.27
C GLN A 176 -4.28 -3.98 15.72
N ALA A 177 -4.58 -3.84 17.00
CA ALA A 177 -5.04 -2.59 17.57
C ALA A 177 -3.92 -1.54 17.69
N LEU A 178 -2.70 -1.95 18.10
CA LEU A 178 -1.51 -1.10 18.06
C LEU A 178 -1.21 -0.59 16.64
N LEU A 179 -1.30 -1.48 15.65
CA LEU A 179 -1.11 -1.14 14.25
C LEU A 179 -2.16 -0.13 13.76
N SER A 180 -3.41 -0.31 14.17
CA SER A 180 -4.50 0.60 13.85
C SER A 180 -4.31 1.96 14.54
N SER A 181 -3.89 1.96 15.81
CA SER A 181 -3.63 3.17 16.59
C SER A 181 -2.52 4.02 15.95
N ARG A 182 -1.35 3.44 15.63
CA ARG A 182 -0.28 4.24 15.00
C ARG A 182 -0.68 4.81 13.65
N ARG A 183 -1.49 4.08 12.87
CA ARG A 183 -1.99 4.56 11.58
C ARG A 183 -2.91 5.77 11.78
N GLN A 184 -3.79 5.72 12.78
CA GLN A 184 -4.64 6.87 13.16
C GLN A 184 -3.80 8.05 13.62
N HIS A 185 -2.64 7.80 14.24
CA HIS A 185 -1.67 8.81 14.62
C HIS A 185 -0.68 9.19 13.50
N GLY A 186 -0.96 8.84 12.24
CA GLY A 186 -0.17 9.33 11.09
C GLY A 186 1.09 8.53 10.75
N ALA A 187 1.32 7.37 11.38
CA ALA A 187 2.38 6.46 10.98
C ALA A 187 2.08 5.80 9.63
N LEU A 188 3.13 5.50 8.87
CA LEU A 188 3.07 4.76 7.61
C LEU A 188 2.91 3.27 7.89
N ALA A 189 1.75 2.89 8.39
CA ALA A 189 1.41 1.53 8.77
C ALA A 189 0.36 0.96 7.80
N TYR A 190 0.71 -0.15 7.14
CA TYR A 190 -0.17 -0.82 6.19
C TYR A 190 0.07 -2.32 6.19
N PHE A 191 -1.01 -3.07 6.02
CA PHE A 191 -0.99 -4.50 5.75
C PHE A 191 -2.19 -4.89 4.90
N ASP A 192 -2.00 -5.85 4.00
CA ASP A 192 -3.04 -6.49 3.20
C ASP A 192 -2.74 -7.99 3.15
N LEU A 193 -3.56 -8.78 3.86
CA LEU A 193 -3.41 -10.23 3.94
C LEU A 193 -3.79 -10.95 2.65
N ASN A 194 -4.59 -10.34 1.77
CA ASN A 194 -4.91 -10.95 0.46
C ASN A 194 -3.71 -10.86 -0.48
N ARG A 195 -2.98 -9.74 -0.42
CA ARG A 195 -1.77 -9.51 -1.20
C ARG A 195 -0.49 -9.93 -0.48
N LEU A 196 -0.59 -10.28 0.81
CA LEU A 196 0.53 -10.55 1.70
C LEU A 196 1.51 -9.39 1.82
N LEU A 197 1.03 -8.15 1.64
CA LEU A 197 1.85 -6.95 1.67
C LEU A 197 1.78 -6.30 3.05
N PHE A 198 2.88 -5.72 3.51
CA PHE A 198 2.91 -4.90 4.72
C PHE A 198 4.05 -3.88 4.66
N LEU A 199 4.00 -2.83 5.48
CA LEU A 199 5.09 -1.88 5.65
C LEU A 199 5.92 -2.23 6.89
N ASP A 200 7.24 -2.16 6.76
CA ASP A 200 8.14 -2.22 7.92
C ASP A 200 8.21 -0.89 8.67
N GLU A 201 8.99 -0.85 9.76
CA GLU A 201 9.16 0.34 10.59
C GLU A 201 9.68 1.57 9.83
N GLU A 202 10.45 1.36 8.76
CA GLU A 202 10.96 2.43 7.90
C GLU A 202 9.97 2.78 6.76
N GLY A 203 8.75 2.25 6.79
CA GLY A 203 7.70 2.49 5.80
C GLY A 203 7.89 1.75 4.48
N ARG A 204 8.83 0.80 4.40
CA ARG A 204 9.11 0.07 3.16
C ARG A 204 8.19 -1.13 2.98
N MET A 205 7.67 -1.27 1.77
CA MET A 205 6.75 -2.35 1.42
C MET A 205 7.46 -3.70 1.29
N LYS A 206 7.09 -4.63 2.17
CA LYS A 206 7.51 -6.04 2.19
C LYS A 206 6.36 -6.96 1.76
N ARG A 207 6.73 -8.20 1.42
CA ARG A 207 5.79 -9.28 1.12
C ARG A 207 6.07 -10.47 2.02
N ALA A 208 5.06 -10.94 2.73
CA ALA A 208 5.09 -12.16 3.53
C ALA A 208 4.92 -13.40 2.64
N LYS A 209 5.33 -14.57 3.15
CA LYS A 209 5.24 -15.84 2.40
C LYS A 209 3.82 -16.37 2.32
N ASN A 210 3.05 -16.21 3.39
CA ASN A 210 1.67 -16.66 3.53
C ASN A 210 0.95 -15.82 4.62
N PRO A 211 -0.37 -15.96 4.80
CA PRO A 211 -1.11 -15.15 5.77
C PRO A 211 -0.64 -15.34 7.22
N ASP A 212 -0.30 -16.57 7.62
CA ASP A 212 0.15 -16.86 8.99
C ASP A 212 1.51 -16.20 9.27
N ASP A 213 2.43 -16.24 8.30
CA ASP A 213 3.72 -15.52 8.33
C ASP A 213 3.52 -14.00 8.42
N ALA A 214 2.54 -13.44 7.69
CA ALA A 214 2.22 -12.01 7.77
C ALA A 214 1.72 -11.63 9.18
N ILE A 215 0.79 -12.41 9.75
CA ILE A 215 0.23 -12.17 11.08
C ILE A 215 1.33 -12.23 12.14
N GLY A 216 2.18 -13.26 12.10
CA GLY A 216 3.29 -13.41 13.04
C GLY A 216 4.30 -12.26 12.97
N GLN A 217 4.67 -11.83 11.75
CA GLN A 217 5.59 -10.72 11.56
C GLN A 217 5.02 -9.39 12.03
N ILE A 218 3.76 -9.10 11.71
CA ILE A 218 3.06 -7.89 12.20
C ILE A 218 3.03 -7.91 13.73
N LEU A 219 2.64 -9.03 14.33
CA LEU A 219 2.54 -9.17 15.78
C LEU A 219 3.84 -8.75 16.48
N VAL A 220 4.98 -9.34 16.09
CA VAL A 220 6.27 -9.01 16.70
C VAL A 220 6.70 -7.59 16.35
N GLN A 221 6.51 -7.16 15.11
CA GLN A 221 6.83 -5.79 14.70
C GLN A 221 6.14 -4.75 15.59
N GLU A 222 4.86 -4.92 15.92
CA GLU A 222 4.13 -3.97 16.78
C GLU A 222 4.72 -3.87 18.19
N PHE A 223 4.97 -5.01 18.83
CA PHE A 223 5.51 -5.02 20.19
C PHE A 223 6.95 -4.51 20.24
N MET A 224 7.76 -4.82 19.22
CA MET A 224 9.14 -4.30 19.13
C MET A 224 9.17 -2.79 18.87
N ILE A 225 8.30 -2.27 18.01
CA ILE A 225 8.16 -0.82 17.82
C ILE A 225 7.73 -0.15 19.13
N LEU A 226 6.77 -0.75 19.85
CA LEU A 226 6.31 -0.24 21.13
C LEU A 226 7.44 -0.18 22.17
N ALA A 227 8.17 -1.28 22.35
CA ALA A 227 9.29 -1.37 23.29
C ALA A 227 10.42 -0.37 22.94
N ASN A 228 10.79 -0.29 21.67
CA ASN A 228 11.79 0.65 21.19
C ASN A 228 11.38 2.12 21.40
N ALA A 229 10.14 2.48 21.07
CA ALA A 229 9.63 3.84 21.30
C ALA A 229 9.61 4.18 22.79
N ALA A 230 9.16 3.24 23.63
CA ALA A 230 9.09 3.42 25.07
C ALA A 230 10.47 3.60 25.72
N VAL A 231 11.48 2.81 25.29
CA VAL A 231 12.87 2.98 25.73
C VAL A 231 13.44 4.32 25.28
N ALA A 232 13.16 4.76 24.04
CA ALA A 232 13.62 6.06 23.56
C ALA A 232 13.04 7.21 24.38
N SER A 233 11.72 7.19 24.64
CA SER A 233 11.06 8.20 25.48
C SER A 233 11.61 8.21 26.90
N TRP A 234 11.76 7.02 27.51
CA TRP A 234 12.33 6.90 28.86
C TRP A 234 13.75 7.48 28.93
N ALA A 235 14.60 7.19 27.94
CA ALA A 235 15.96 7.73 27.90
C ALA A 235 15.97 9.26 27.76
N VAL A 236 15.08 9.84 26.94
CA VAL A 236 14.92 11.30 26.82
C VAL A 236 14.47 11.92 28.15
N GLU A 237 13.48 11.33 28.81
CA GLU A 237 12.95 11.80 30.10
C GLU A 237 14.00 11.79 31.22
N HIS A 238 14.96 10.85 31.16
CA HIS A 238 16.02 10.68 32.17
C HIS A 238 17.37 11.31 31.76
N ASP A 239 17.42 12.06 30.64
CA ASP A 239 18.64 12.61 30.06
C ASP A 239 19.76 11.56 29.89
N LEU A 240 19.37 10.32 29.56
CA LEU A 240 20.31 9.23 29.33
C LEU A 240 20.82 9.30 27.89
N PRO A 241 22.14 9.52 27.65
CA PRO A 241 22.69 9.47 26.31
C PRO A 241 22.57 8.05 25.73
N ILE A 242 21.85 7.91 24.62
CA ILE A 242 21.71 6.67 23.83
C ILE A 242 21.86 6.98 22.34
N LEU A 243 22.01 5.94 21.52
CA LEU A 243 21.86 6.04 20.07
C LEU A 243 20.37 6.05 19.71
N PHE A 244 19.91 7.12 19.09
CA PHE A 244 18.60 7.19 18.47
C PHE A 244 18.64 6.62 17.05
N ARG A 245 17.49 6.11 16.59
CA ARG A 245 17.26 5.68 15.21
C ARG A 245 16.42 6.78 14.55
N ASN A 246 17.09 7.75 13.94
CA ASN A 246 16.44 8.88 13.30
C ASN A 246 16.03 8.49 11.88
N HIS A 247 14.90 9.02 11.40
CA HIS A 247 14.44 8.76 10.03
C HIS A 247 13.91 10.03 9.39
N HIS A 248 14.59 10.45 8.34
CA HIS A 248 14.26 11.63 7.56
C HIS A 248 13.48 11.27 6.30
N ALA A 249 12.50 12.09 5.95
CA ALA A 249 11.89 12.04 4.63
C ALA A 249 12.80 12.69 3.59
N LYS A 250 12.55 12.42 2.29
CA LYS A 250 13.20 13.20 1.22
C LYS A 250 12.71 14.65 1.26
N THR A 251 13.53 15.58 0.77
CA THR A 251 13.31 17.04 0.92
C THR A 251 11.92 17.54 0.48
N ALA A 252 11.31 16.93 -0.55
CA ALA A 252 9.99 17.30 -1.07
C ALA A 252 8.86 16.37 -0.58
N ALA A 253 9.09 15.57 0.45
CA ALA A 253 8.09 14.67 1.00
C ALA A 253 6.99 15.46 1.75
N PRO A 254 5.71 15.09 1.59
CA PRO A 254 4.64 15.65 2.40
C PRO A 254 4.76 15.19 3.86
N PRO A 255 4.02 15.80 4.80
CA PRO A 255 3.88 15.29 6.16
C PRO A 255 3.48 13.81 6.19
N ALA A 256 4.00 13.04 7.16
CA ALA A 256 3.71 11.61 7.28
C ALA A 256 2.19 11.32 7.37
N THR A 257 1.43 12.21 8.01
CA THR A 257 -0.03 12.15 8.12
C THR A 257 -0.74 12.12 6.76
N ASP A 258 -0.25 12.88 5.77
CA ASP A 258 -0.87 12.97 4.45
C ASP A 258 -0.61 11.69 3.64
N VAL A 259 0.60 11.13 3.79
CA VAL A 259 0.95 9.84 3.20
C VAL A 259 0.15 8.72 3.88
N ALA A 260 0.00 8.75 5.20
CA ALA A 260 -0.83 7.80 5.95
C ALA A 260 -2.29 7.80 5.48
N ASN A 261 -2.86 8.96 5.18
CA ASN A 261 -4.21 9.07 4.59
C ASN A 261 -4.28 8.44 3.19
N THR A 262 -3.23 8.62 2.37
CA THR A 262 -3.13 7.97 1.05
C THR A 262 -3.06 6.44 1.19
N ILE A 263 -2.24 5.96 2.13
CA ILE A 263 -2.10 4.55 2.48
C ILE A 263 -3.43 3.97 2.99
N GLN A 264 -4.20 4.73 3.77
CA GLN A 264 -5.53 4.31 4.21
C GLN A 264 -6.49 4.11 3.01
N GLY A 265 -6.37 4.95 1.98
CA GLY A 265 -7.08 4.76 0.71
C GLY A 265 -6.75 3.46 -0.01
N TRP A 266 -5.53 2.93 0.16
CA TRP A 266 -5.14 1.63 -0.42
C TRP A 266 -5.84 0.45 0.26
N LEU A 267 -6.21 0.58 1.53
CA LEU A 267 -6.93 -0.46 2.27
C LEU A 267 -8.41 -0.50 1.93
N SER A 268 -8.99 0.65 1.59
CA SER A 268 -10.41 0.77 1.23
C SER A 268 -10.69 0.50 -0.25
N GLY A 269 -9.68 0.61 -1.13
CA GLY A 269 -9.80 0.37 -2.57
C GLY A 269 -9.32 -1.01 -3.01
N SER A 270 -10.14 -1.74 -3.77
CA SER A 270 -9.80 -3.06 -4.35
C SER A 270 -8.74 -3.02 -5.46
N SER A 271 -8.24 -1.84 -5.86
CA SER A 271 -7.36 -1.62 -7.01
C SER A 271 -5.99 -1.02 -6.67
N LEU A 272 -5.35 -1.43 -5.57
CA LEU A 272 -3.95 -1.05 -5.34
C LEU A 272 -3.07 -1.49 -6.53
N ASN A 273 -2.29 -0.58 -7.10
CA ASN A 273 -1.17 -0.92 -7.99
C ASN A 273 0.10 -0.94 -7.12
N GLU A 274 0.62 -2.14 -6.86
CA GLU A 274 1.77 -2.32 -5.95
C GLU A 274 3.02 -1.61 -6.44
N THR A 275 3.30 -1.66 -7.74
CA THR A 275 4.47 -1.01 -8.33
C THR A 275 4.39 0.50 -8.14
N ALA A 276 3.24 1.09 -8.47
CA ALA A 276 3.02 2.52 -8.30
C ALA A 276 3.09 2.95 -6.82
N ALA A 277 2.51 2.17 -5.91
CA ALA A 277 2.56 2.43 -4.48
C ALA A 277 3.99 2.36 -3.94
N ARG A 278 4.77 1.35 -4.36
CA ARG A 278 6.17 1.20 -3.98
C ARG A 278 7.04 2.32 -4.53
N GLU A 279 6.81 2.74 -5.77
CA GLU A 279 7.50 3.91 -6.36
C GLU A 279 7.16 5.20 -5.59
N GLN A 280 5.89 5.42 -5.27
CA GLN A 280 5.46 6.57 -4.47
C GLN A 280 6.15 6.59 -3.10
N LEU A 281 6.16 5.47 -2.37
CA LEU A 281 6.88 5.37 -1.09
C LEU A 281 8.37 5.64 -1.26
N ASN A 282 9.00 5.07 -2.29
CA ASN A 282 10.42 5.30 -2.56
C ASN A 282 10.77 6.75 -2.92
N MET A 283 9.83 7.55 -3.43
CA MET A 283 10.02 8.98 -3.68
C MET A 283 9.90 9.83 -2.40
N ILE A 284 9.26 9.30 -1.35
CA ILE A 284 8.97 10.02 -0.12
C ILE A 284 9.97 9.65 0.98
N LEU A 285 10.22 8.34 1.15
CA LEU A 285 11.04 7.80 2.23
C LEU A 285 12.52 8.10 2.00
N GLY A 286 13.16 8.70 3.00
CA GLY A 286 14.61 8.84 3.04
C GLY A 286 15.27 7.62 3.67
N THR A 287 16.45 7.84 4.24
CA THR A 287 17.19 6.84 4.99
C THR A 287 17.00 7.05 6.47
N ALA A 288 16.95 5.96 7.22
CA ALA A 288 17.12 6.00 8.67
C ALA A 288 18.58 5.76 9.03
N ASP A 289 19.10 6.54 9.97
CA ASP A 289 20.47 6.53 10.45
C ASP A 289 20.49 6.48 11.99
N TYR A 290 21.68 6.28 12.55
CA TYR A 290 21.88 6.34 13.99
C TYR A 290 22.47 7.70 14.34
N GLY A 291 22.02 8.29 15.45
CA GLY A 291 22.52 9.57 15.94
C GLY A 291 22.56 9.62 17.46
N ALA A 292 23.46 10.42 18.02
CA ALA A 292 23.53 10.67 19.46
C ALA A 292 22.53 11.74 19.93
N SER A 293 21.78 12.35 19.01
CA SER A 293 20.70 13.30 19.29
C SER A 293 19.40 12.80 18.68
N VAL A 294 18.30 13.12 19.37
CA VAL A 294 16.96 12.76 18.91
C VAL A 294 16.49 13.75 17.84
N GLU A 295 16.06 13.22 16.70
CA GLU A 295 15.50 14.01 15.58
C GLU A 295 14.12 13.53 15.13
N GLY A 296 13.68 12.38 15.67
CA GLY A 296 12.39 11.76 15.36
C GLY A 296 12.45 10.75 14.22
N HIS A 297 11.33 10.07 14.01
CA HIS A 297 11.22 8.98 13.04
C HIS A 297 10.03 9.18 12.11
N TYR A 298 10.29 9.71 10.91
CA TYR A 298 9.25 10.11 9.95
C TYR A 298 8.22 9.01 9.64
N ALA A 299 8.65 7.81 9.24
CA ALA A 299 7.71 6.75 8.85
C ALA A 299 6.87 6.20 10.02
N LEU A 300 7.37 6.29 11.26
CA LEU A 300 6.62 5.87 12.44
C LEU A 300 5.79 7.01 13.03
N ASN A 301 6.02 8.24 12.55
CA ASN A 301 5.51 9.48 13.11
C ASN A 301 5.75 9.60 14.63
N LEU A 302 6.95 9.24 15.08
CA LEU A 302 7.36 9.28 16.49
C LEU A 302 8.39 10.38 16.75
N PRO A 303 8.30 11.11 17.87
CA PRO A 303 9.27 12.16 18.22
C PRO A 303 10.63 11.58 18.67
N ALA A 304 10.64 10.36 19.20
CA ALA A 304 11.85 9.65 19.60
C ALA A 304 11.69 8.16 19.23
N TYR A 305 12.76 7.58 18.70
CA TYR A 305 12.82 6.15 18.39
C TYR A 305 14.25 5.66 18.53
N THR A 306 14.44 4.43 18.97
CA THR A 306 15.75 3.78 19.10
C THR A 306 15.65 2.32 18.69
N HIS A 307 16.78 1.64 18.59
CA HIS A 307 16.79 0.19 18.60
C HIS A 307 17.40 -0.30 19.93
N ALA A 308 16.63 -1.09 20.65
CA ALA A 308 17.04 -1.72 21.91
C ALA A 308 16.62 -3.20 21.99
N THR A 309 15.89 -3.71 21.00
CA THR A 309 15.26 -5.03 21.03
C THR A 309 16.03 -6.13 20.32
N SER A 310 17.22 -5.86 19.77
CA SER A 310 18.00 -6.88 19.05
C SER A 310 19.53 -6.78 19.23
N PRO A 311 20.03 -6.80 20.48
CA PRO A 311 21.45 -6.61 20.80
C PRO A 311 22.37 -7.75 20.35
N ILE A 312 21.87 -8.93 19.99
CA ILE A 312 22.68 -10.02 19.44
C ILE A 312 23.08 -9.74 17.99
N ARG A 313 22.25 -8.99 17.25
CA ARG A 313 22.39 -8.79 15.79
C ARG A 313 22.55 -7.34 15.34
N ARG A 314 22.47 -6.36 16.24
CA ARG A 314 22.70 -4.94 15.95
C ARG A 314 23.60 -4.32 17.02
N TYR A 315 24.70 -3.69 16.60
CA TYR A 315 25.67 -3.08 17.51
C TYR A 315 25.10 -1.87 18.24
N PRO A 316 24.27 -1.01 17.60
CA PRO A 316 23.60 0.08 18.31
C PRO A 316 22.72 -0.39 19.48
N ASP A 317 21.99 -1.51 19.32
CA ASP A 317 21.23 -2.11 20.41
C ASP A 317 22.13 -2.59 21.55
N LEU A 318 23.28 -3.19 21.24
CA LEU A 318 24.27 -3.59 22.26
C LEU A 318 24.81 -2.38 23.03
N VAL A 319 25.08 -1.27 22.34
CA VAL A 319 25.51 0.00 22.95
C VAL A 319 24.42 0.59 23.83
N ASN A 320 23.18 0.68 23.33
CA ASN A 320 22.04 1.17 24.09
C ASN A 320 21.76 0.30 25.31
N LEU A 321 21.87 -1.02 25.18
CA LEU A 321 21.73 -1.94 26.30
C LEU A 321 22.75 -1.66 27.40
N ARG A 322 24.01 -1.36 27.05
CA ARG A 322 25.07 -0.98 28.02
C ARG A 322 24.73 0.32 28.75
N GLN A 323 24.23 1.33 28.03
CA GLN A 323 23.80 2.60 28.63
C GLN A 323 22.63 2.39 29.60
N LEU A 324 21.61 1.63 29.18
CA LEU A 324 20.46 1.29 30.02
C LEU A 324 20.88 0.53 31.28
N TYR A 325 21.80 -0.45 31.14
CA TYR A 325 22.29 -1.22 32.27
C TYR A 325 23.04 -0.36 33.29
N ALA A 326 23.87 0.56 32.83
CA ALA A 326 24.56 1.50 33.70
C ALA A 326 23.57 2.39 34.46
N ALA A 327 22.59 2.96 33.75
CA ALA A 327 21.56 3.81 34.34
C ALA A 327 20.73 3.07 35.41
N LEU A 328 20.25 1.86 35.10
CA LEU A 328 19.45 1.05 36.02
C LEU A 328 20.23 0.57 37.26
N ARG A 329 21.56 0.52 37.19
CA ARG A 329 22.45 0.21 38.32
C ARG A 329 22.94 1.46 39.07
N GLY A 330 22.50 2.65 38.67
CA GLY A 330 23.00 3.92 39.23
C GLY A 330 24.48 4.16 38.98
N SER A 331 25.04 3.54 37.93
CA SER A 331 26.44 3.68 37.52
C SER A 331 26.57 4.71 36.39
N THR A 332 27.77 5.26 36.22
CA THR A 332 28.04 6.19 35.11
C THR A 332 27.84 5.50 33.76
N PRO A 333 27.11 6.10 32.80
CA PRO A 333 26.99 5.57 31.45
C PRO A 333 28.38 5.35 30.81
N PRO A 334 28.66 4.18 30.23
CA PRO A 334 29.97 3.87 29.67
C PRO A 334 30.37 4.72 28.46
N TYR A 335 29.41 5.34 27.78
CA TYR A 335 29.68 6.19 26.62
C TYR A 335 29.12 7.60 26.84
N SER A 336 29.96 8.61 26.57
CA SER A 336 29.55 10.00 26.45
C SER A 336 28.78 10.24 25.14
N LYS A 337 28.07 11.37 25.05
CA LYS A 337 27.34 11.76 23.84
C LYS A 337 28.25 11.87 22.60
N ASP A 338 29.49 12.35 22.77
CA ASP A 338 30.45 12.48 21.68
C ASP A 338 30.96 11.11 21.22
N GLU A 339 31.23 10.19 22.13
CA GLU A 339 31.59 8.81 21.79
C GLU A 339 30.45 8.08 21.06
N LEU A 340 29.20 8.30 21.49
CA LEU A 340 28.04 7.79 20.77
C LEU A 340 27.94 8.36 19.35
N ALA A 341 28.25 9.64 19.14
CA ALA A 341 28.26 10.24 17.81
C ALA A 341 29.33 9.59 16.89
N VAL A 342 30.50 9.28 17.45
CA VAL A 342 31.55 8.53 16.73
C VAL A 342 31.07 7.12 16.35
N ILE A 343 30.50 6.38 17.32
CA ILE A 343 29.96 5.04 17.08
C ILE A 343 28.87 5.06 16.01
N ALA A 344 27.96 6.04 16.07
CA ALA A 344 26.90 6.24 15.08
C ALA A 344 27.46 6.43 13.65
N GLY A 345 28.51 7.23 13.50
CA GLY A 345 29.20 7.46 12.23
C GLY A 345 29.80 6.17 11.66
N GLU A 346 30.53 5.42 12.47
CA GLU A 346 31.17 4.16 12.05
C GLU A 346 30.16 3.08 11.67
N VAL A 347 29.07 2.95 12.44
CA VAL A 347 27.97 2.03 12.14
C VAL A 347 27.34 2.42 10.80
N SER A 348 27.07 3.70 10.59
CA SER A 348 26.45 4.21 9.36
C SER A 348 27.33 3.96 8.14
N GLU A 349 28.64 4.22 8.23
CA GLU A 349 29.61 3.94 7.17
C GLU A 349 29.66 2.44 6.85
N THR A 350 29.74 1.58 7.87
CA THR A 350 29.80 0.13 7.71
C THR A 350 28.54 -0.41 7.02
N LEU A 351 27.35 0.04 7.45
CA LEU A 351 26.07 -0.37 6.86
C LEU A 351 25.92 0.13 5.42
N ALA A 352 26.37 1.35 5.12
CA ALA A 352 26.37 1.91 3.77
C ALA A 352 27.28 1.11 2.82
N LYS A 353 28.51 0.81 3.26
CA LYS A 353 29.47 -0.02 2.51
C LYS A 353 28.89 -1.39 2.18
N ARG A 354 28.30 -2.07 3.17
CA ARG A 354 27.67 -3.40 2.97
C ARG A 354 26.49 -3.34 2.01
N LYS A 355 25.68 -2.28 2.08
CA LYS A 355 24.56 -2.08 1.16
C LYS A 355 25.07 -1.94 -0.28
N GLN A 356 26.19 -1.24 -0.47
CA GLN A 356 26.85 -1.12 -1.76
C GLN A 356 27.41 -2.46 -2.25
N GLU A 357 28.19 -3.16 -1.43
CA GLU A 357 28.75 -4.49 -1.75
C GLU A 357 27.66 -5.50 -2.12
N ARG A 358 26.54 -5.52 -1.37
CA ARG A 358 25.39 -6.38 -1.68
C ARG A 358 24.78 -6.03 -3.03
N ARG A 359 24.64 -4.74 -3.35
CA ARG A 359 24.09 -4.28 -4.63
C ARG A 359 25.02 -4.68 -5.79
N GLU A 360 26.33 -4.57 -5.60
CA GLU A 360 27.34 -4.97 -6.59
C GLU A 360 27.35 -6.50 -6.79
N GLY A 361 27.44 -7.29 -5.71
CA GLY A 361 27.38 -8.75 -5.80
C GLY A 361 26.05 -9.29 -6.36
N PHE A 362 24.94 -8.57 -6.15
CA PHE A 362 23.67 -8.87 -6.81
C PHE A 362 23.79 -8.66 -8.32
N LYS A 363 24.28 -7.50 -8.78
CA LYS A 363 24.51 -7.24 -10.21
C LYS A 363 25.43 -8.28 -10.85
N GLU A 364 26.52 -8.64 -10.19
CA GLU A 364 27.43 -9.70 -10.67
C GLU A 364 26.73 -11.05 -10.78
N THR A 365 25.86 -11.39 -9.82
CA THR A 365 25.07 -12.62 -9.88
C THR A 365 24.10 -12.64 -11.05
N ILE A 366 23.44 -11.51 -11.35
CA ILE A 366 22.58 -11.35 -12.53
C ILE A 366 23.41 -11.61 -13.80
N VAL A 367 24.55 -10.93 -13.94
CA VAL A 367 25.43 -11.07 -15.11
C VAL A 367 25.90 -12.51 -15.25
N ARG A 368 26.43 -13.12 -14.18
CA ARG A 368 26.90 -14.51 -14.19
C ARG A 368 25.81 -15.49 -14.58
N ARG A 369 24.60 -15.36 -14.05
CA ARG A 369 23.47 -16.24 -14.38
C ARG A 369 23.01 -16.05 -15.81
N ALA A 370 22.92 -14.81 -16.29
CA ALA A 370 22.60 -14.51 -17.69
C ALA A 370 23.65 -15.10 -18.64
N THR A 371 24.95 -14.90 -18.38
CA THR A 371 26.05 -15.46 -19.17
C THR A 371 26.04 -17.00 -19.16
N HIS A 372 25.83 -17.62 -18.00
CA HIS A 372 25.74 -19.08 -17.90
C HIS A 372 24.52 -19.63 -18.67
N ALA A 373 23.37 -18.99 -18.57
CA ALA A 373 22.19 -19.32 -19.36
C ALA A 373 22.45 -19.18 -20.86
N PHE A 374 23.15 -18.12 -21.27
CA PHE A 374 23.53 -17.87 -22.66
C PHE A 374 24.45 -18.95 -23.21
N ALA A 375 25.49 -19.33 -22.45
CA ALA A 375 26.42 -20.40 -22.83
C ALA A 375 25.74 -21.78 -22.95
N ASN A 376 24.74 -22.05 -22.11
CA ASN A 376 24.07 -23.36 -22.05
C ASN A 376 22.72 -23.39 -22.78
N GLN A 377 22.29 -22.30 -23.42
CA GLN A 377 21.01 -22.19 -24.10
C GLN A 377 19.79 -22.51 -23.21
N ARG A 378 19.83 -22.11 -21.93
CA ARG A 378 18.78 -22.37 -20.93
C ARG A 378 18.29 -21.08 -20.30
N PHE A 379 17.16 -20.56 -20.76
CA PHE A 379 16.63 -19.25 -20.37
C PHE A 379 15.31 -19.34 -19.60
N GLU A 380 14.62 -20.47 -19.68
CA GLU A 380 13.31 -20.75 -19.11
C GLU A 380 13.26 -20.57 -17.59
N VAL A 381 14.38 -20.81 -16.91
CA VAL A 381 14.53 -20.68 -15.44
C VAL A 381 14.91 -19.28 -14.97
N LEU A 382 15.23 -18.35 -15.87
CA LEU A 382 15.70 -17.02 -15.50
C LEU A 382 14.59 -16.17 -14.89
N ALA A 383 14.89 -15.45 -13.82
CA ALA A 383 14.03 -14.36 -13.36
C ALA A 383 14.10 -13.18 -14.35
N ASP A 384 13.09 -12.31 -14.36
CA ASP A 384 12.99 -11.21 -15.34
C ASP A 384 14.21 -10.28 -15.39
N HIS A 385 14.82 -9.99 -14.25
CA HIS A 385 16.02 -9.15 -14.21
C HIS A 385 17.26 -9.85 -14.83
N GLU A 386 17.32 -11.18 -14.74
CA GLU A 386 18.35 -12.02 -15.39
C GLU A 386 18.06 -12.16 -16.89
N LEU A 387 16.79 -12.32 -17.27
CA LEU A 387 16.35 -12.39 -18.66
C LEU A 387 16.61 -11.06 -19.39
N GLY A 388 16.34 -9.92 -18.74
CA GLY A 388 16.67 -8.60 -19.28
C GLY A 388 18.17 -8.41 -19.50
N GLN A 389 19.01 -8.96 -18.62
CA GLN A 389 20.47 -8.95 -18.81
C GLN A 389 20.90 -9.90 -19.94
N ALA A 390 20.26 -11.07 -20.09
CA ALA A 390 20.52 -11.97 -21.21
C ALA A 390 20.16 -11.34 -22.57
N LEU A 391 19.05 -10.59 -22.64
CA LEU A 391 18.67 -9.81 -23.82
C LEU A 391 19.69 -8.71 -24.15
N LYS A 392 20.26 -8.06 -23.12
CA LYS A 392 21.34 -7.08 -23.31
C LYS A 392 22.59 -7.72 -23.89
N LEU A 393 22.98 -8.92 -23.42
CA LEU A 393 24.10 -9.68 -23.98
C LEU A 393 23.83 -10.06 -25.45
N ALA A 394 22.65 -10.60 -25.74
CA ALA A 394 22.23 -10.94 -27.11
C ALA A 394 22.31 -9.74 -28.06
N SER A 395 21.82 -8.59 -27.60
CA SER A 395 21.86 -7.33 -28.37
C SER A 395 23.29 -6.86 -28.61
N ALA A 396 24.17 -6.94 -27.62
CA ALA A 396 25.57 -6.53 -27.73
C ALA A 396 26.38 -7.44 -28.67
N GLU A 397 26.09 -8.75 -28.68
CA GLU A 397 26.70 -9.72 -29.59
C GLU A 397 26.07 -9.71 -31.00
N GLY A 398 24.93 -9.03 -31.18
CA GLY A 398 24.16 -9.06 -32.41
C GLY A 398 23.54 -10.44 -32.71
N MET A 399 23.44 -11.32 -31.72
CA MET A 399 22.98 -12.70 -31.85
C MET A 399 21.94 -13.02 -30.79
N TYR A 400 20.75 -13.42 -31.23
CA TYR A 400 19.66 -13.86 -30.37
C TYR A 400 19.43 -15.36 -30.56
N PRO A 401 19.80 -16.21 -29.57
CA PRO A 401 19.59 -17.64 -29.70
C PRO A 401 18.10 -18.00 -29.74
N ASP A 402 17.74 -19.03 -30.51
CA ASP A 402 16.33 -19.45 -30.66
C ASP A 402 15.65 -19.79 -29.33
N ALA A 403 16.40 -20.39 -28.39
CA ALA A 403 15.89 -20.70 -27.05
C ALA A 403 15.54 -19.43 -26.26
N LEU A 404 16.33 -18.35 -26.39
CA LEU A 404 16.04 -17.05 -25.77
C LEU A 404 14.81 -16.41 -26.41
N VAL A 405 14.73 -16.45 -27.75
CA VAL A 405 13.60 -15.92 -28.52
C VAL A 405 12.31 -16.63 -28.11
N SER A 406 12.29 -17.96 -28.09
CA SER A 406 11.14 -18.77 -27.65
C SER A 406 10.71 -18.39 -26.24
N THR A 407 11.65 -18.37 -25.29
CA THR A 407 11.35 -18.07 -23.88
C THR A 407 10.69 -16.70 -23.71
N VAL A 408 11.19 -15.68 -24.42
CA VAL A 408 10.61 -14.33 -24.36
C VAL A 408 9.22 -14.30 -24.98
N VAL A 409 9.03 -14.91 -26.15
CA VAL A 409 7.73 -14.99 -26.82
C VAL A 409 6.70 -15.70 -25.95
N ASP A 410 7.06 -16.84 -25.37
CA ASP A 410 6.17 -17.63 -24.50
C ASP A 410 5.72 -16.81 -23.28
N ARG A 411 6.65 -16.09 -22.62
CA ARG A 411 6.32 -15.24 -21.47
C ARG A 411 5.49 -14.01 -21.84
N ILE A 412 5.67 -13.45 -23.03
CA ILE A 412 4.80 -12.38 -23.55
C ILE A 412 3.38 -12.91 -23.73
N GLN A 413 3.22 -14.06 -24.37
CA GLN A 413 1.91 -14.67 -24.65
C GLN A 413 1.18 -15.11 -23.37
N GLN A 414 1.92 -15.62 -22.38
CA GLN A 414 1.38 -15.98 -21.07
C GLN A 414 1.11 -14.77 -20.17
N GLY A 415 1.56 -13.56 -20.55
CA GLY A 415 1.42 -12.35 -19.74
C GLY A 415 2.27 -12.37 -18.46
N THR A 416 3.31 -13.19 -18.39
CA THR A 416 4.17 -13.36 -17.21
C THR A 416 5.41 -12.45 -17.22
N LEU A 417 5.72 -11.83 -18.36
CA LEU A 417 6.85 -10.92 -18.50
C LEU A 417 6.57 -9.55 -17.87
N SER A 418 7.45 -9.12 -16.96
CA SER A 418 7.35 -7.80 -16.36
C SER A 418 7.73 -6.68 -17.33
N ASP A 419 7.17 -5.53 -16.99
CA ASP A 419 7.40 -4.24 -17.61
C ASP A 419 8.89 -3.84 -17.71
N ALA A 420 9.73 -4.26 -16.76
CA ALA A 420 11.17 -3.99 -16.76
C ALA A 420 11.95 -4.70 -17.88
N VAL A 421 11.44 -5.84 -18.37
CA VAL A 421 12.09 -6.56 -19.50
C VAL A 421 11.77 -5.84 -20.81
N PHE A 422 10.54 -5.32 -20.94
CA PHE A 422 10.17 -4.49 -22.09
C PHE A 422 10.98 -3.20 -22.17
N ASP A 423 11.28 -2.58 -21.02
CA ASP A 423 12.18 -1.43 -20.94
C ASP A 423 13.56 -1.77 -21.53
N LYS A 424 14.11 -2.95 -21.22
CA LYS A 424 15.40 -3.43 -21.76
C LYS A 424 15.35 -3.74 -23.25
N LEU A 425 14.25 -4.29 -23.75
CA LEU A 425 14.04 -4.50 -25.18
C LEU A 425 13.96 -3.15 -25.93
N LEU A 426 13.36 -2.14 -25.32
CA LEU A 426 13.22 -0.81 -25.92
C LEU A 426 14.55 -0.06 -26.05
N GLU A 427 15.52 -0.38 -25.19
CA GLU A 427 16.90 0.12 -25.28
C GLU A 427 17.71 -0.51 -26.43
N ALA A 428 17.26 -1.62 -27.01
CA ALA A 428 17.99 -2.30 -28.08
C ALA A 428 18.00 -1.47 -29.37
N PRO A 429 19.08 -1.54 -30.19
CA PRO A 429 19.12 -0.86 -31.48
C PRO A 429 17.91 -1.21 -32.36
N SER A 430 17.38 -0.23 -33.10
CA SER A 430 16.21 -0.52 -33.96
C SER A 430 16.55 -1.56 -35.01
N GLY A 431 15.64 -2.53 -35.19
CA GLY A 431 15.82 -3.63 -36.12
C GLY A 431 16.74 -4.75 -35.62
N SER A 432 17.37 -4.63 -34.44
CA SER A 432 18.19 -5.71 -33.88
C SER A 432 17.36 -6.80 -33.21
N ILE A 433 16.13 -6.49 -32.80
CA ILE A 433 15.28 -7.42 -32.07
C ILE A 433 14.65 -8.42 -33.06
N PRO A 434 14.72 -9.73 -32.78
CA PRO A 434 14.13 -10.76 -33.63
C PRO A 434 12.63 -10.55 -33.88
N ARG A 435 12.24 -10.77 -35.14
CA ARG A 435 10.85 -10.62 -35.60
C ARG A 435 9.82 -11.30 -34.70
N PRO A 436 10.00 -12.56 -34.23
CA PRO A 436 9.03 -13.22 -33.34
C PRO A 436 8.77 -12.46 -32.03
N ILE A 437 9.80 -11.87 -31.42
CA ILE A 437 9.65 -11.06 -30.19
C ILE A 437 8.86 -9.80 -30.51
N THR A 438 9.24 -9.10 -31.58
CA THR A 438 8.58 -7.85 -31.96
C THR A 438 7.11 -8.04 -32.35
N GLU A 439 6.76 -9.15 -33.01
CA GLU A 439 5.38 -9.52 -33.37
C GLU A 439 4.55 -9.90 -32.14
N ALA A 440 5.09 -10.72 -31.24
CA ALA A 440 4.43 -11.07 -29.98
C ALA A 440 4.15 -9.82 -29.13
N TRP A 441 5.13 -8.92 -29.04
CA TRP A 441 5.00 -7.67 -28.31
C TRP A 441 4.01 -6.71 -28.97
N ALA A 442 4.01 -6.59 -30.30
CA ALA A 442 3.02 -5.81 -31.04
C ALA A 442 1.60 -6.34 -30.84
N GLY A 443 1.42 -7.66 -30.80
CA GLY A 443 0.14 -8.30 -30.45
C GLY A 443 -0.33 -7.89 -29.05
N LEU A 444 0.56 -7.96 -28.06
CA LEU A 444 0.28 -7.52 -26.68
C LEU A 444 -0.11 -6.03 -26.61
N LEU A 445 0.61 -5.15 -27.30
CA LEU A 445 0.31 -3.71 -27.33
C LEU A 445 -0.99 -3.39 -28.08
N THR A 446 -1.39 -4.24 -29.04
CA THR A 446 -2.69 -4.11 -29.71
C THR A 446 -3.83 -4.46 -28.77
N GLN A 447 -3.67 -5.50 -27.95
CA GLN A 447 -4.66 -5.91 -26.95
C GLN A 447 -4.69 -5.01 -25.72
N SER A 448 -3.55 -4.41 -25.37
CA SER A 448 -3.35 -3.58 -24.17
C SER A 448 -2.59 -2.28 -24.47
N PRO A 449 -3.16 -1.36 -25.26
CA PRO A 449 -2.48 -0.16 -25.74
C PRO A 449 -2.08 0.81 -24.62
N GLN A 450 -2.76 0.76 -23.47
CA GLN A 450 -2.44 1.56 -22.29
C GLN A 450 -1.01 1.34 -21.76
N ARG A 451 -0.38 0.17 -22.01
CA ARG A 451 0.99 -0.12 -21.58
C ARG A 451 2.04 0.74 -22.31
N ALA A 452 1.74 1.18 -23.53
CA ALA A 452 2.69 1.90 -24.39
C ALA A 452 3.11 3.26 -23.82
N ARG A 453 2.21 3.97 -23.14
CA ARG A 453 2.52 5.29 -22.56
C ARG A 453 3.61 5.20 -21.49
N ARG A 454 3.58 4.15 -20.66
CA ARG A 454 4.62 3.92 -19.64
C ARG A 454 5.99 3.76 -20.29
N LEU A 455 6.06 2.97 -21.36
CA LEU A 455 7.29 2.71 -22.11
C LEU A 455 7.87 3.98 -22.76
N LEU A 456 7.01 4.83 -23.35
CA LEU A 456 7.45 6.11 -23.91
C LEU A 456 7.94 7.08 -22.83
N ASN A 457 7.25 7.14 -21.69
CA ASN A 457 7.69 7.95 -20.55
C ASN A 457 9.02 7.46 -19.96
N TYR A 458 9.18 6.13 -19.85
CA TYR A 458 10.46 5.52 -19.46
C TYR A 458 11.59 5.95 -20.39
N GLY A 459 11.32 6.06 -21.70
CA GLY A 459 12.30 6.54 -22.66
C GLY A 459 12.70 8.00 -22.55
N MET A 460 11.75 8.86 -22.19
CA MET A 460 12.05 10.24 -21.86
C MET A 460 12.94 10.34 -20.60
N GLN A 461 12.67 9.50 -19.59
CA GLN A 461 13.41 9.53 -18.33
C GLN A 461 14.83 8.96 -18.43
N THR A 462 15.01 7.91 -19.23
CA THR A 462 16.32 7.27 -19.45
C THR A 462 17.15 7.95 -20.53
N GLY A 463 16.55 8.89 -21.27
CA GLY A 463 17.21 9.66 -22.31
C GLY A 463 17.39 8.91 -23.62
N PHE A 464 16.73 7.76 -23.87
CA PHE A 464 16.75 7.19 -25.22
C PHE A 464 15.78 7.90 -26.18
N LEU A 465 14.76 8.60 -25.64
CA LEU A 465 13.93 9.55 -26.37
C LEU A 465 14.27 10.98 -25.97
N ALA A 466 14.48 11.84 -26.98
CA ALA A 466 14.64 13.27 -26.78
C ALA A 466 13.29 13.97 -26.54
N GLU A 467 12.22 13.48 -27.17
CA GLU A 467 10.90 14.08 -27.08
C GLU A 467 9.78 13.05 -27.28
N TYR A 468 8.67 13.23 -26.56
CA TYR A 468 7.38 12.56 -26.78
C TYR A 468 6.25 13.60 -26.68
N LYS A 469 5.49 13.76 -27.76
CA LYS A 469 4.33 14.67 -27.85
C LYS A 469 3.07 13.90 -28.22
N SER A 470 1.95 14.29 -27.64
CA SER A 470 0.60 13.78 -27.93
C SER A 470 -0.35 14.98 -28.02
N ASP A 471 -1.16 15.02 -29.07
CA ASP A 471 -2.09 16.09 -29.39
C ASP A 471 -3.46 15.50 -29.78
N PRO A 472 -4.27 15.09 -28.78
CA PRO A 472 -5.59 14.52 -29.02
C PRO A 472 -6.63 15.59 -29.34
N VAL A 473 -7.08 15.63 -30.60
CA VAL A 473 -8.08 16.57 -31.11
C VAL A 473 -9.40 15.84 -31.38
N ARG A 474 -10.53 16.49 -31.06
CA ARG A 474 -11.85 15.97 -31.44
C ARG A 474 -12.18 16.41 -32.87
N GLN A 475 -12.44 15.48 -33.79
CA GLN A 475 -12.66 15.82 -35.20
C GLN A 475 -13.96 16.59 -35.49
N SER A 476 -14.93 16.60 -34.56
CA SER A 476 -16.15 17.41 -34.65
C SER A 476 -16.61 17.79 -33.24
N GLN A 477 -17.08 19.03 -33.06
CA GLN A 477 -17.40 19.61 -31.75
C GLN A 477 -18.48 18.83 -30.98
N ASP A 478 -19.38 18.10 -31.67
CA ASP A 478 -20.52 17.43 -31.01
C ASP A 478 -20.51 15.89 -31.09
N VAL A 479 -20.07 15.25 -32.19
CA VAL A 479 -20.23 13.77 -32.39
C VAL A 479 -18.97 13.06 -32.94
N GLY A 480 -17.85 13.76 -33.17
CA GLY A 480 -16.67 13.16 -33.81
C GLY A 480 -15.80 12.29 -32.89
N PRO A 481 -15.06 11.31 -33.44
CA PRO A 481 -14.03 10.58 -32.70
C PRO A 481 -12.87 11.51 -32.32
N PHE A 482 -12.19 11.17 -31.23
CA PHE A 482 -10.89 11.73 -30.92
C PHE A 482 -9.83 11.11 -31.82
N VAL A 483 -8.97 11.96 -32.37
CA VAL A 483 -7.78 11.57 -33.11
C VAL A 483 -6.58 12.16 -32.39
N ASP A 484 -5.68 11.30 -31.92
CA ASP A 484 -4.39 11.71 -31.39
C ASP A 484 -3.33 11.54 -32.47
N ARG A 485 -2.55 12.61 -32.72
CA ARG A 485 -1.34 12.56 -33.53
C ARG A 485 -0.16 12.67 -32.59
N ALA A 486 0.46 11.52 -32.30
CA ALA A 486 1.59 11.44 -31.40
C ALA A 486 2.91 11.35 -32.17
N THR A 487 3.97 11.92 -31.60
CA THR A 487 5.33 11.88 -32.16
C THR A 487 6.34 11.52 -31.09
N ILE A 488 7.40 10.80 -31.48
CA ILE A 488 8.60 10.60 -30.66
C ILE A 488 9.83 10.99 -31.46
N THR A 489 10.83 11.54 -30.78
CA THR A 489 12.15 11.82 -31.34
C THR A 489 13.16 10.93 -30.63
N ARG A 490 13.83 10.08 -31.39
CA ARG A 490 14.89 9.22 -30.85
C ARG A 490 16.16 10.04 -30.61
N LEU A 491 16.80 9.84 -29.46
CA LEU A 491 18.04 10.58 -29.16
C LEU A 491 19.22 10.06 -30.00
N ALA A 492 19.29 8.75 -30.26
CA ALA A 492 20.46 8.13 -30.89
C ALA A 492 20.72 8.58 -32.34
N ASP A 493 19.66 8.79 -33.12
CA ASP A 493 19.71 9.07 -34.57
C ASP A 493 18.91 10.32 -34.98
N GLY A 494 18.21 10.97 -34.05
CA GLY A 494 17.33 12.12 -34.32
C GLY A 494 16.08 11.77 -35.13
N VAL A 495 15.79 10.48 -35.37
CA VAL A 495 14.64 10.07 -36.18
C VAL A 495 13.35 10.40 -35.45
N VAL A 496 12.47 11.11 -36.16
CA VAL A 496 11.12 11.44 -35.69
C VAL A 496 10.14 10.43 -36.24
N LEU A 497 9.47 9.70 -35.33
CA LEU A 497 8.39 8.78 -35.67
C LEU A 497 7.06 9.42 -35.31
N MET A 498 6.06 9.18 -36.16
CA MET A 498 4.69 9.68 -35.96
C MET A 498 3.71 8.53 -36.08
N ALA A 499 2.72 8.50 -35.20
CA ALA A 499 1.57 7.62 -35.35
C ALA A 499 0.28 8.32 -34.94
N THR A 500 -0.83 7.83 -35.48
CA THR A 500 -2.16 8.33 -35.16
C THR A 500 -2.97 7.26 -34.44
N GLY A 501 -3.85 7.67 -33.53
CA GLY A 501 -4.82 6.80 -32.87
C GLY A 501 -6.21 7.44 -32.93
N THR A 502 -7.24 6.63 -33.18
CA THR A 502 -8.61 7.13 -33.35
C THR A 502 -9.55 6.33 -32.46
N SER A 503 -10.32 7.00 -31.61
CA SER A 503 -11.33 6.37 -30.74
C SER A 503 -12.43 7.34 -30.35
N SER A 504 -13.60 6.82 -29.95
CA SER A 504 -14.67 7.63 -29.36
C SER A 504 -14.30 8.20 -27.98
N LYS A 505 -13.30 7.64 -27.30
CA LYS A 505 -12.75 8.15 -26.04
C LYS A 505 -11.38 8.78 -26.26
N LYS A 506 -11.18 9.97 -25.69
CA LYS A 506 -9.91 10.72 -25.76
C LYS A 506 -8.71 9.86 -25.32
N GLN A 507 -8.83 9.21 -24.17
CA GLN A 507 -7.72 8.43 -23.59
C GLN A 507 -7.37 7.19 -24.44
N ASP A 508 -8.36 6.56 -25.06
CA ASP A 508 -8.13 5.39 -25.91
C ASP A 508 -7.43 5.80 -27.21
N ALA A 509 -7.80 6.94 -27.80
CA ALA A 509 -7.11 7.50 -28.97
C ALA A 509 -5.62 7.74 -28.66
N VAL A 510 -5.31 8.32 -27.50
CA VAL A 510 -3.94 8.53 -27.02
C VAL A 510 -3.19 7.22 -26.82
N ASN A 511 -3.83 6.24 -26.14
CA ASN A 511 -3.21 4.93 -25.91
C ASN A 511 -2.91 4.21 -27.23
N MET A 512 -3.82 4.26 -28.20
CA MET A 512 -3.63 3.66 -29.53
C MET A 512 -2.50 4.33 -30.31
N ALA A 513 -2.41 5.66 -30.28
CA ALA A 513 -1.31 6.40 -30.93
C ALA A 513 0.04 6.03 -30.30
N ALA A 514 0.11 5.97 -28.97
CA ALA A 514 1.31 5.55 -28.24
C ALA A 514 1.71 4.11 -28.58
N ALA A 515 0.76 3.17 -28.62
CA ALA A 515 1.05 1.77 -28.98
C ALA A 515 1.61 1.65 -30.40
N ARG A 516 1.04 2.38 -31.36
CA ARG A 516 1.52 2.42 -32.74
C ARG A 516 2.90 3.07 -32.86
N LEU A 517 3.22 4.07 -32.04
CA LEU A 517 4.57 4.65 -31.98
C LEU A 517 5.60 3.63 -31.49
N VAL A 518 5.29 2.88 -30.43
CA VAL A 518 6.18 1.82 -29.95
C VAL A 518 6.36 0.74 -31.03
N MET A 519 5.29 0.30 -31.69
CA MET A 519 5.40 -0.65 -32.81
C MET A 519 6.27 -0.11 -33.95
N ALA A 520 6.09 1.15 -34.33
CA ALA A 520 6.90 1.81 -35.35
C ALA A 520 8.37 1.88 -34.95
N HIS A 521 8.67 2.17 -33.68
CA HIS A 521 10.02 2.16 -33.14
C HIS A 521 10.69 0.77 -33.21
N LEU A 522 9.88 -0.29 -32.99
CA LEU A 522 10.31 -1.68 -33.11
C LEU A 522 10.40 -2.17 -34.58
N GLY A 523 10.05 -1.34 -35.56
CA GLY A 523 10.02 -1.73 -36.96
C GLY A 523 8.86 -2.66 -37.35
N VAL A 524 7.83 -2.78 -36.51
CA VAL A 524 6.64 -3.60 -36.77
C VAL A 524 5.53 -2.72 -37.32
N LYS A 525 4.92 -3.13 -38.42
CA LYS A 525 3.72 -2.46 -38.93
C LYS A 525 2.54 -2.77 -38.00
N PRO A 526 1.81 -1.76 -37.50
CA PRO A 526 0.59 -2.02 -36.76
C PRO A 526 -0.42 -2.76 -37.66
N PRO A 527 -1.19 -3.72 -37.13
CA PRO A 527 -2.22 -4.39 -37.91
C PRO A 527 -3.18 -3.34 -38.50
N LEU A 528 -3.53 -3.50 -39.78
CA LEU A 528 -4.47 -2.61 -40.46
C LEU A 528 -5.77 -2.55 -39.65
N PRO A 529 -6.42 -1.38 -39.52
CA PRO A 529 -7.77 -1.33 -38.97
C PRO A 529 -8.64 -2.26 -39.82
N ALA A 530 -9.33 -3.20 -39.17
CA ALA A 530 -10.28 -4.07 -39.87
C ALA A 530 -11.26 -3.16 -40.64
N GLY A 531 -11.13 -3.18 -41.97
CA GLY A 531 -11.95 -2.39 -42.85
C GLY A 531 -13.40 -2.84 -42.73
N THR A 532 -14.29 -1.86 -42.74
CA THR A 532 -15.71 -2.02 -43.02
C THR A 532 -15.92 -2.90 -44.26
N SER A 533 -16.40 -4.13 -44.07
CA SER A 533 -17.11 -4.89 -45.10
C SER A 533 -18.37 -5.51 -44.50
N ALA A 534 -19.49 -5.28 -45.18
CA ALA A 534 -20.82 -5.71 -44.81
C ALA A 534 -20.99 -7.24 -44.85
N MET A 535 -21.83 -7.71 -43.94
CA MET A 535 -22.61 -8.97 -43.92
C MET A 535 -21.86 -10.28 -44.22
N ASP A 536 -21.64 -11.10 -43.18
CA ASP A 536 -22.50 -12.27 -43.02
C ASP A 536 -22.48 -12.86 -41.60
N ALA A 537 -23.61 -13.48 -41.28
CA ALA A 537 -24.06 -13.89 -39.96
C ALA A 537 -23.36 -15.14 -39.41
N GLY A 538 -23.30 -15.26 -38.08
CA GLY A 538 -23.12 -16.56 -37.43
C GLY A 538 -22.28 -16.59 -36.16
N GLY A 539 -22.91 -16.25 -35.03
CA GLY A 539 -22.62 -16.90 -33.73
C GLY A 539 -21.40 -16.41 -32.93
N ALA A 540 -21.63 -15.56 -31.94
CA ALA A 540 -21.35 -15.85 -30.52
C ALA A 540 -21.60 -14.58 -29.69
N THR A 541 -22.50 -14.70 -28.72
CA THR A 541 -22.96 -13.67 -27.79
C THR A 541 -21.85 -13.16 -26.85
N SER A 542 -21.63 -11.85 -26.80
CA SER A 542 -21.07 -11.16 -25.62
C SER A 542 -21.83 -9.85 -25.31
N GLY A 543 -22.95 -9.99 -24.61
CA GLY A 543 -23.29 -9.21 -23.41
C GLY A 543 -23.40 -7.67 -23.46
N ALA A 544 -24.16 -7.08 -24.39
CA ALA A 544 -24.61 -5.70 -24.21
C ALA A 544 -25.78 -5.64 -23.21
N ASN A 545 -25.58 -5.01 -22.04
CA ASN A 545 -26.58 -4.88 -20.98
C ASN A 545 -27.40 -3.57 -21.11
N PHE A 546 -28.26 -3.50 -22.13
CA PHE A 546 -29.13 -2.34 -22.38
C PHE A 546 -30.16 -2.09 -21.27
N LYS A 547 -30.70 -3.16 -20.66
CA LYS A 547 -31.59 -3.07 -19.49
C LYS A 547 -30.90 -2.36 -18.32
N GLY A 548 -29.64 -2.70 -18.04
CA GLY A 548 -28.82 -2.03 -17.02
C GLY A 548 -28.56 -0.57 -17.35
N ARG A 549 -28.20 -0.26 -18.61
CA ARG A 549 -27.96 1.12 -19.06
C ARG A 549 -29.21 2.00 -19.00
N LEU A 550 -30.38 1.46 -19.32
CA LEU A 550 -31.65 2.18 -19.21
C LEU A 550 -31.99 2.48 -17.74
N GLN A 551 -31.73 1.52 -16.85
CA GLN A 551 -31.94 1.70 -15.42
C GLN A 551 -30.95 2.71 -14.81
N GLU A 552 -29.69 2.68 -15.20
CA GLU A 552 -28.67 3.66 -14.82
C GLU A 552 -29.03 5.06 -15.32
N ARG A 553 -29.56 5.18 -16.55
CA ARG A 553 -30.03 6.46 -17.11
C ARG A 553 -31.23 7.01 -16.34
N CYS A 554 -32.20 6.17 -15.97
CA CYS A 554 -33.31 6.60 -15.10
C CYS A 554 -32.80 7.07 -13.73
N GLN A 555 -31.85 6.36 -13.12
CA GLN A 555 -31.27 6.76 -11.83
C GLN A 555 -30.51 8.10 -11.93
N LYS A 556 -29.66 8.24 -12.95
CA LYS A 556 -28.88 9.46 -13.21
C LYS A 556 -29.78 10.70 -13.36
N HIS A 557 -30.93 10.54 -13.99
CA HIS A 557 -31.88 11.63 -14.24
C HIS A 557 -33.07 11.66 -13.26
N ARG A 558 -33.06 10.82 -12.21
CA ARG A 558 -34.13 10.67 -11.21
C ARG A 558 -35.53 10.40 -11.80
N TRP A 559 -35.60 9.64 -12.89
CA TRP A 559 -36.86 9.20 -13.50
C TRP A 559 -37.40 7.94 -12.82
N ALA A 560 -38.70 7.66 -13.01
CA ALA A 560 -39.30 6.43 -12.54
C ALA A 560 -38.62 5.21 -13.19
N SER A 561 -38.48 4.12 -12.42
CA SER A 561 -37.85 2.89 -12.90
C SER A 561 -38.61 2.29 -14.09
N PRO A 562 -37.91 1.76 -15.11
CA PRO A 562 -38.53 1.17 -16.30
C PRO A 562 -39.35 -0.06 -15.94
N ARG A 563 -40.59 -0.12 -16.44
CA ARG A 563 -41.51 -1.26 -16.28
C ARG A 563 -41.53 -2.09 -17.56
N TYR A 564 -41.45 -3.42 -17.43
CA TYR A 564 -41.43 -4.34 -18.57
C TYR A 564 -42.66 -5.25 -18.53
N GLU A 565 -43.37 -5.34 -19.65
CA GLU A 565 -44.46 -6.29 -19.88
C GLU A 565 -44.03 -7.24 -20.99
N THR A 566 -43.94 -8.54 -20.68
CA THR A 566 -43.50 -9.55 -21.65
C THR A 566 -44.59 -10.58 -21.89
N ARG A 567 -44.92 -10.82 -23.16
CA ARG A 567 -45.88 -11.84 -23.61
C ARG A 567 -45.14 -12.98 -24.31
N MET A 568 -45.59 -14.20 -24.04
CA MET A 568 -45.12 -15.42 -24.69
C MET A 568 -46.17 -15.88 -25.72
N GLU A 569 -45.75 -16.18 -26.94
CA GLU A 569 -46.61 -16.78 -27.98
C GLU A 569 -46.02 -18.10 -28.47
N GLY A 570 -46.91 -19.06 -28.76
CA GLY A 570 -46.55 -20.41 -29.20
C GLY A 570 -46.48 -21.45 -28.07
N PRO A 571 -46.40 -22.75 -28.42
CA PRO A 571 -46.25 -23.83 -27.45
C PRO A 571 -44.86 -23.74 -26.78
N THR A 572 -44.73 -24.22 -25.54
CA THR A 572 -43.55 -24.03 -24.67
C THR A 572 -42.20 -24.40 -25.32
N ASN A 573 -42.21 -25.34 -26.26
CA ASN A 573 -41.04 -25.82 -27.01
C ASN A 573 -40.67 -24.98 -28.25
N LEU A 574 -41.52 -24.04 -28.68
CA LEU A 574 -41.29 -23.09 -29.78
C LEU A 574 -41.66 -21.65 -29.39
N ALA A 575 -41.67 -21.37 -28.08
CA ALA A 575 -42.13 -20.10 -27.54
C ALA A 575 -41.26 -18.93 -27.98
N VAL A 576 -41.91 -17.87 -28.44
CA VAL A 576 -41.29 -16.57 -28.74
C VAL A 576 -41.79 -15.51 -27.76
N PHE A 577 -40.89 -14.63 -27.35
CA PHE A 577 -41.14 -13.59 -26.35
C PHE A 577 -41.11 -12.22 -27.00
N HIS A 578 -42.13 -11.41 -26.68
CA HIS A 578 -42.23 -10.01 -27.04
C HIS A 578 -42.31 -9.18 -25.77
N SER A 579 -41.41 -8.21 -25.63
CA SER A 579 -41.37 -7.36 -24.43
C SER A 579 -41.62 -5.91 -24.82
N THR A 580 -42.34 -5.20 -23.96
CA THR A 580 -42.54 -3.77 -24.07
C THR A 580 -42.10 -3.10 -22.79
N VAL A 581 -41.27 -2.06 -22.91
CA VAL A 581 -40.79 -1.27 -21.79
C VAL A 581 -41.47 0.09 -21.78
N THR A 582 -41.87 0.53 -20.59
CA THR A 582 -42.49 1.84 -20.32
C THR A 582 -41.68 2.60 -19.27
N ILE A 583 -41.44 3.88 -19.50
CA ILE A 583 -40.88 4.84 -18.53
C ILE A 583 -41.74 6.10 -18.49
N VAL A 584 -41.95 6.67 -17.32
CA VAL A 584 -42.62 7.96 -17.14
C VAL A 584 -41.58 9.03 -16.81
N ILE A 585 -41.55 10.11 -17.59
CA ILE A 585 -40.68 11.27 -17.39
C ILE A 585 -41.59 12.50 -17.26
N GLY A 586 -41.65 13.11 -16.08
CA GLY A 586 -42.61 14.19 -15.80
C GLY A 586 -44.05 13.68 -15.87
N GLN A 587 -44.89 14.27 -16.73
CA GLN A 587 -46.25 13.79 -17.02
C GLN A 587 -46.37 13.01 -18.35
N GLN A 588 -45.25 12.70 -19.01
CA GLN A 588 -45.25 11.99 -20.29
C GLN A 588 -44.75 10.55 -20.13
N GLU A 589 -45.44 9.62 -20.80
CA GLU A 589 -45.10 8.20 -20.86
C GLU A 589 -44.36 7.89 -22.17
N PHE A 590 -43.21 7.23 -22.06
CA PHE A 590 -42.40 6.76 -23.17
C PHE A 590 -42.39 5.23 -23.18
N LYS A 591 -42.80 4.65 -24.31
CA LYS A 591 -42.99 3.21 -24.47
C LYS A 591 -42.33 2.70 -25.75
N ALA A 592 -41.63 1.57 -25.68
CA ALA A 592 -41.09 0.90 -26.87
C ALA A 592 -41.10 -0.62 -26.72
N SER A 593 -41.35 -1.31 -27.82
CA SER A 593 -41.44 -2.77 -27.91
C SER A 593 -40.20 -3.35 -28.59
N SER A 594 -39.85 -4.59 -28.26
CA SER A 594 -38.76 -5.32 -28.91
C SER A 594 -38.99 -5.45 -30.42
N ALA A 595 -37.96 -5.17 -31.23
CA ALA A 595 -38.04 -5.13 -32.71
C ALA A 595 -38.26 -6.50 -33.39
N GLY A 596 -38.69 -7.53 -32.65
CA GLY A 596 -38.95 -8.88 -33.12
C GLY A 596 -39.21 -9.87 -31.98
N ALA A 597 -39.52 -11.11 -32.36
CA ALA A 597 -39.68 -12.26 -31.47
C ALA A 597 -38.31 -12.75 -30.94
N ALA A 598 -38.09 -12.70 -29.63
CA ALA A 598 -36.88 -13.25 -29.02
C ALA A 598 -37.08 -14.68 -28.52
N LYS A 599 -36.02 -15.51 -28.55
CA LYS A 599 -36.05 -16.89 -28.02
C LYS A 599 -36.08 -16.96 -26.49
N THR A 600 -35.79 -15.86 -25.80
CA THR A 600 -35.80 -15.78 -24.33
C THR A 600 -36.44 -14.48 -23.86
N ARG A 601 -37.10 -14.53 -22.70
CA ARG A 601 -37.67 -13.34 -22.04
C ARG A 601 -36.63 -12.24 -21.82
N ILE A 602 -35.42 -12.61 -21.37
CA ILE A 602 -34.34 -11.64 -21.12
C ILE A 602 -33.89 -10.99 -22.43
N GLY A 603 -33.80 -11.75 -23.52
CA GLY A 603 -33.48 -11.20 -24.85
C GLY A 603 -34.54 -10.21 -25.33
N ALA A 604 -35.82 -10.51 -25.13
CA ALA A 604 -36.91 -9.59 -25.47
C ALA A 604 -36.84 -8.28 -24.65
N GLU A 605 -36.59 -8.38 -23.34
CA GLU A 605 -36.46 -7.20 -22.47
C GLU A 605 -35.23 -6.34 -22.83
N GLN A 606 -34.10 -6.96 -23.19
CA GLN A 606 -32.91 -6.22 -23.66
C GLN A 606 -33.16 -5.48 -24.98
N ALA A 607 -33.83 -6.13 -25.93
CA ALA A 607 -34.19 -5.51 -27.21
C ALA A 607 -35.21 -4.37 -27.05
N ALA A 608 -36.18 -4.50 -26.14
CA ALA A 608 -37.12 -3.43 -25.82
C ALA A 608 -36.41 -2.24 -25.12
N ALA A 609 -35.48 -2.52 -24.20
CA ALA A 609 -34.68 -1.49 -23.54
C ALA A 609 -33.78 -0.72 -24.53
N GLU A 610 -33.18 -1.43 -25.48
CA GLU A 610 -32.41 -0.84 -26.57
C GLU A 610 -33.27 0.06 -27.45
N ALA A 611 -34.45 -0.40 -27.86
CA ALA A 611 -35.40 0.38 -28.66
C ALA A 611 -35.85 1.66 -27.93
N LEU A 612 -36.12 1.60 -26.63
CA LEU A 612 -36.50 2.78 -25.84
C LEU A 612 -35.33 3.74 -25.62
N LEU A 613 -34.11 3.22 -25.43
CA LEU A 613 -32.91 4.05 -25.24
C LEU A 613 -32.61 4.96 -26.45
N VAL A 614 -32.97 4.51 -27.65
CA VAL A 614 -32.81 5.24 -28.91
C VAL A 614 -33.88 6.31 -29.08
N THR A 615 -35.11 6.07 -28.62
CA THR A 615 -36.24 6.99 -28.79
C THR A 615 -36.42 7.98 -27.65
N LEU A 616 -35.77 7.75 -26.50
CA LEU A 616 -35.75 8.70 -25.38
C LEU A 616 -35.03 10.00 -25.79
N PRO A 617 -35.68 11.17 -25.67
CA PRO A 617 -35.11 12.44 -26.08
C PRO A 617 -33.78 12.73 -25.35
N VAL A 618 -32.78 13.17 -26.12
CA VAL A 618 -31.48 13.60 -25.60
C VAL A 618 -31.59 15.07 -25.22
N GLY A 619 -31.45 15.38 -23.94
CA GLY A 619 -31.41 16.78 -23.48
C GLY A 619 -32.78 17.39 -23.17
N LEU A 620 -33.62 16.73 -22.39
CA LEU A 620 -34.48 17.52 -21.51
C LEU A 620 -33.57 18.24 -20.52
N PRO A 621 -33.73 19.57 -20.33
CA PRO A 621 -32.98 20.26 -19.30
C PRO A 621 -33.30 19.55 -17.99
N SER A 622 -32.30 18.92 -17.37
CA SER A 622 -32.26 19.00 -15.92
C SER A 622 -32.26 20.50 -15.65
N GLN A 623 -33.39 21.03 -15.22
CA GLN A 623 -33.40 22.40 -14.74
C GLN A 623 -32.25 22.49 -13.74
N PRO A 624 -31.31 23.44 -13.88
CA PRO A 624 -30.42 23.77 -12.79
C PRO A 624 -31.28 24.50 -11.78
N THR A 625 -32.12 23.77 -11.06
CA THR A 625 -32.67 24.27 -9.83
C THR A 625 -31.55 24.15 -8.82
N TRP A 626 -31.23 25.27 -8.18
CA TRP A 626 -30.68 25.27 -6.84
C TRP A 626 -31.46 24.22 -6.05
N SER A 627 -30.86 23.08 -5.75
CA SER A 627 -31.44 22.26 -4.71
C SER A 627 -31.07 22.94 -3.41
N ASP A 628 -32.07 23.41 -2.66
CA ASP A 628 -31.98 23.83 -1.25
C ASP A 628 -31.34 22.76 -0.33
N ALA A 629 -30.99 21.59 -0.88
CA ALA A 629 -30.38 20.47 -0.21
C ALA A 629 -29.17 19.89 -0.98
N SER A 630 -28.08 20.66 -1.13
CA SER A 630 -26.75 20.04 -1.33
C SER A 630 -26.39 19.21 -0.09
N GLU A 631 -26.19 17.89 -0.22
CA GLU A 631 -25.69 17.03 0.87
C GLU A 631 -24.29 17.46 1.36
N ASN A 632 -23.55 18.25 0.56
CA ASN A 632 -22.26 18.83 0.92
C ASN A 632 -22.13 20.30 0.48
N PRO A 633 -22.68 21.25 1.26
CA PRO A 633 -22.66 22.68 0.89
C PRO A 633 -21.24 23.28 0.85
N ILE A 634 -20.29 22.70 1.58
CA ILE A 634 -18.89 23.15 1.55
C ILE A 634 -18.23 22.83 0.21
N GLY A 635 -18.38 21.59 -0.26
CA GLY A 635 -17.83 21.15 -1.54
C GLY A 635 -18.45 21.90 -2.72
N ALA A 636 -19.77 22.10 -2.67
CA ALA A 636 -20.49 22.86 -3.70
C ALA A 636 -20.03 24.33 -3.79
N LEU A 637 -19.84 25.01 -2.65
CA LEU A 637 -19.34 26.39 -2.65
C LEU A 637 -17.88 26.50 -3.15
N GLN A 638 -17.03 25.50 -2.85
CA GLN A 638 -15.65 25.44 -3.33
C GLN A 638 -15.57 25.21 -4.85
N GLU A 639 -16.33 24.23 -5.36
CA GLU A 639 -16.40 23.93 -6.79
C GLU A 639 -16.84 25.16 -7.59
N ARG A 640 -17.78 25.93 -7.05
CA ARG A 640 -18.26 27.17 -7.66
C ARG A 640 -17.22 28.28 -7.71
N CYS A 641 -16.48 28.51 -6.62
CA CYS A 641 -15.39 29.48 -6.64
C CYS A 641 -14.33 29.07 -7.67
N GLN A 642 -14.04 27.78 -7.77
CA GLN A 642 -13.07 27.25 -8.72
C GLN A 642 -13.53 27.38 -10.19
N GLN A 643 -14.81 27.09 -10.48
CA GLN A 643 -15.39 27.28 -11.82
C GLN A 643 -15.41 28.74 -12.25
N ALA A 644 -15.61 29.67 -11.31
CA ALA A 644 -15.57 31.11 -11.56
C ALA A 644 -14.15 31.70 -11.59
N GLY A 645 -13.10 30.90 -11.39
CA GLY A 645 -11.72 31.38 -11.31
C GLY A 645 -11.43 32.26 -10.08
N LEU A 646 -12.24 32.12 -9.02
CA LEU A 646 -12.18 32.90 -7.79
C LEU A 646 -11.44 32.15 -6.67
N PRO A 647 -10.83 32.87 -5.71
CA PRO A 647 -10.23 32.25 -4.52
C PRO A 647 -11.23 31.39 -3.73
N LEU A 648 -10.72 30.31 -3.12
CA LEU A 648 -11.54 29.39 -2.33
C LEU A 648 -12.17 30.09 -1.10
N PRO A 649 -13.36 29.65 -0.65
CA PRO A 649 -14.01 30.22 0.53
C PRO A 649 -13.18 30.00 1.80
N VAL A 650 -13.10 31.04 2.64
CA VAL A 650 -12.36 31.01 3.91
C VAL A 650 -13.36 30.83 5.05
N TYR A 651 -13.13 29.83 5.90
CA TYR A 651 -13.98 29.50 7.05
C TYR A 651 -13.26 29.79 8.37
N THR A 652 -13.85 30.63 9.20
CA THR A 652 -13.35 30.94 10.55
C THR A 652 -14.32 30.38 11.58
N VAL A 653 -13.87 29.48 12.47
CA VAL A 653 -14.73 28.88 13.51
C VAL A 653 -14.27 29.33 14.89
N ARG A 654 -15.21 29.72 15.75
CA ARG A 654 -15.02 30.05 17.17
C ARG A 654 -15.93 29.20 18.04
N VAL A 655 -15.49 28.89 19.24
CA VAL A 655 -16.29 28.19 20.27
C VAL A 655 -16.94 29.26 21.15
N ARG A 656 -18.23 29.10 21.44
CA ARG A 656 -19.00 29.96 22.35
C ARG A 656 -18.93 29.43 23.78
N ASP A 657 -19.22 30.29 24.75
CA ASP A 657 -19.22 29.96 26.17
C ASP A 657 -20.25 28.89 26.55
N ASP A 658 -21.29 28.71 25.73
CA ASP A 658 -22.33 27.66 25.85
C ASP A 658 -21.94 26.32 25.18
N GLY A 659 -20.70 26.19 24.68
CA GLY A 659 -20.20 24.99 24.02
C GLY A 659 -20.57 24.85 22.54
N ALA A 660 -21.35 25.77 21.97
CA ALA A 660 -21.68 25.76 20.55
C ALA A 660 -20.53 26.32 19.69
N PHE A 661 -20.48 25.94 18.41
CA PHE A 661 -19.51 26.45 17.44
C PHE A 661 -20.17 27.48 16.54
N THR A 662 -19.56 28.65 16.38
CA THR A 662 -19.95 29.66 15.39
C THR A 662 -18.94 29.67 14.25
N CYS A 663 -19.41 29.52 13.02
CA CYS A 663 -18.60 29.59 11.81
C CYS A 663 -18.98 30.81 10.98
N VAL A 664 -17.98 31.57 10.54
CA VAL A 664 -18.09 32.64 9.53
C VAL A 664 -17.45 32.14 8.24
N VAL A 665 -18.15 32.25 7.11
CA VAL A 665 -17.58 31.99 5.78
C VAL A 665 -17.51 33.28 4.96
N LYS A 666 -16.38 33.47 4.29
CA LYS A 666 -16.14 34.51 3.28
C LYS A 666 -15.90 33.83 1.94
N ALA A 667 -16.71 34.12 0.93
CA ALA A 667 -16.53 33.59 -0.41
C ALA A 667 -16.47 34.74 -1.42
N GLN A 668 -15.47 34.74 -2.29
CA GLN A 668 -15.26 35.82 -3.27
C GLN A 668 -16.34 35.86 -4.37
N ILE A 669 -17.17 34.82 -4.45
CA ILE A 669 -18.38 34.82 -5.29
C ILE A 669 -19.44 35.82 -4.80
N LEU A 670 -19.34 36.27 -3.55
CA LEU A 670 -20.13 37.34 -2.92
C LEU A 670 -19.17 38.31 -2.21
N PRO A 671 -18.44 39.14 -2.99
CA PRO A 671 -17.39 39.97 -2.44
C PRO A 671 -17.96 40.97 -1.42
N GLY A 672 -17.39 40.97 -0.21
CA GLY A 672 -17.78 41.87 0.88
C GLY A 672 -18.90 41.33 1.80
N GLU A 673 -19.48 40.16 1.52
CA GLU A 673 -20.49 39.55 2.38
C GLU A 673 -19.87 38.45 3.29
N GLU A 674 -20.33 38.38 4.54
CA GLU A 674 -19.94 37.35 5.52
C GLU A 674 -21.16 36.56 5.98
N PHE A 675 -21.09 35.23 5.93
CA PHE A 675 -22.20 34.38 6.35
C PHE A 675 -21.84 33.64 7.63
N THR A 676 -22.67 33.83 8.66
CA THR A 676 -22.41 33.28 9.99
C THR A 676 -23.49 32.29 10.39
N ALA A 677 -23.08 31.11 10.84
CA ALA A 677 -24.00 30.11 11.41
C ALA A 677 -23.42 29.50 12.68
N SER A 678 -24.30 29.12 13.62
CA SER A 678 -23.91 28.41 14.85
C SER A 678 -24.55 27.03 14.92
N ALA A 679 -23.81 26.04 15.42
CA ALA A 679 -24.31 24.67 15.61
C ALA A 679 -23.59 23.95 16.76
N ALA A 680 -24.12 22.79 17.17
CA ALA A 680 -23.55 21.97 18.23
C ALA A 680 -22.19 21.33 17.85
N SER A 681 -21.84 21.26 16.56
CA SER A 681 -20.55 20.76 16.08
C SER A 681 -19.87 21.70 15.09
N LYS A 682 -18.53 21.69 15.07
CA LYS A 682 -17.70 22.44 14.11
C LYS A 682 -18.04 22.12 12.65
N ALA A 683 -18.37 20.87 12.34
CA ALA A 683 -18.69 20.43 10.99
C ALA A 683 -20.06 20.99 10.53
N GLU A 684 -21.05 20.97 11.42
CA GLU A 684 -22.39 21.46 11.14
C GLU A 684 -22.42 22.99 11.03
N ALA A 685 -21.69 23.70 11.90
CA ALA A 685 -21.57 25.16 11.81
C ALA A 685 -20.97 25.60 10.47
N LYS A 686 -19.94 24.88 9.98
CA LYS A 686 -19.35 25.12 8.65
C LYS A 686 -20.34 24.83 7.51
N ARG A 687 -21.07 23.73 7.57
CA ARG A 687 -22.06 23.37 6.54
C ARG A 687 -23.19 24.39 6.47
N SER A 688 -23.69 24.84 7.62
CA SER A 688 -24.75 25.85 7.69
C SER A 688 -24.29 27.22 7.18
N ALA A 689 -23.07 27.64 7.53
CA ALA A 689 -22.49 28.88 7.03
C ALA A 689 -22.28 28.82 5.50
N ALA A 690 -21.77 27.69 4.98
CA ALA A 690 -21.62 27.46 3.54
C ALA A 690 -22.98 27.50 2.80
N ARG A 691 -24.03 26.93 3.41
CA ARG A 691 -25.38 26.94 2.84
C ARG A 691 -25.94 28.35 2.75
N LEU A 692 -25.81 29.17 3.79
CA LEU A 692 -26.21 30.59 3.75
C LEU A 692 -25.51 31.37 2.62
N ALA A 693 -24.21 31.15 2.43
CA ALA A 693 -23.46 31.77 1.35
C ALA A 693 -23.92 31.31 -0.04
N MET A 694 -24.23 30.02 -0.17
CA MET A 694 -24.80 29.46 -1.39
C MET A 694 -26.18 30.07 -1.69
N ASP A 695 -27.09 30.05 -0.72
CA ASP A 695 -28.46 30.55 -0.87
C ASP A 695 -28.46 32.03 -1.30
N ARG A 696 -27.53 32.81 -0.76
CA ARG A 696 -27.35 34.21 -1.15
C ARG A 696 -26.77 34.38 -2.55
N ALA A 697 -25.87 33.49 -2.98
CA ALA A 697 -25.33 33.48 -4.33
C ALA A 697 -26.41 33.13 -5.38
N VAL A 698 -27.44 32.33 -5.01
CA VAL A 698 -28.65 32.14 -5.83
C VAL A 698 -29.31 33.47 -6.10
N ALA A 699 -29.60 34.18 -5.01
CA ALA A 699 -30.47 35.32 -5.01
C ALA A 699 -29.83 36.51 -5.71
N ALA A 700 -28.49 36.55 -5.75
CA ALA A 700 -27.71 37.58 -6.43
C ALA A 700 -27.53 37.35 -7.95
N GLY A 701 -28.04 36.24 -8.51
CA GLY A 701 -27.95 35.98 -9.95
C GLY A 701 -26.54 35.67 -10.44
N ALA A 702 -25.66 35.16 -9.56
CA ALA A 702 -24.35 34.66 -9.96
C ALA A 702 -24.52 33.57 -11.04
N PRO A 703 -23.77 33.61 -12.16
CA PRO A 703 -23.99 32.71 -13.28
C PRO A 703 -23.91 31.24 -12.85
N ALA A 704 -24.89 30.47 -13.34
CA ALA A 704 -25.15 29.07 -13.00
C ALA A 704 -24.15 28.08 -13.59
#